data_AF-A0A223AUL3-F1
#
_entry.id   AF-A0A223AUL3-F1
#
_cell.length_a   1.000
_cell.length_b   1.000
_cell.length_c   1.000
_cell.angle_alpha   90.00
_cell.angle_beta   90.00
_cell.angle_gamma   90.00
#
_symmetry.space_group_name_H-M   'P 1'
#
loop_
_entity.id
_entity.type
_entity.pdbx_description
1 polymer ?
#
loop_
_entity_poly.entity_id
_entity_poly.type
_entity_poly.pdbx_seq_one_letter_code
_entity_poly.pdbx_strand_id
1 'polypeptide(L)'
;MRKKILKSKVMLIALASILFVSCGGGGGGGGGGSSNLPLNPGTPSVPGKPSTPTETDPAYKFPTTSNPLDSRKGDMSALKTSLYNNQVASGTSIPKDTRESNGLVGGVNEGKLEGSGVKVAILDANFINAVRSGANSAEDKDGNPVTRRRDRSLTDVYTDVDIVDESPNHPYIKEAVPGNIRSTGLEHGEEVLEVVRDLEWAPNNFAFTDFPDNKPKNKIKTILGTVGWDYTYVKNGENKNRVAAILPTQEVYEVAMAKFGNQGVKIFNQSFGSEESYNDSKYRSYKGEGNLPLPFAKMHSTDPDKLMIPYFRDVIENKGGLFIWAAGNKKDTVSSLEAGLPYFDKRLEKGWISVVGVKVEKKSGGITTYNVIDALSHAGSEAAYWSISADERGMKKIIINPHTGRKEYEVGIGSSYAAPRVTRAAALVYEKYDWMTADQVRQTLFTTTDETNVTFRKPDRRVSSSPDSEYGWGMLNQERALKGPGAFMNVTSNSSASKIFSANLPAGKTSYFDNDIFGDGSLEKLGLGTLHLTGNNSFTGGSTVTAGTLEIHQVHSSPITVGANGTLVLNPKAIVGYDSWAWGTIGTINPQKITHEGLKVKNYGTVKFKGTTAIIGGDYVAYDGSNTQVGFKNSVKVLGKIRIQNGNISVLSNDYITQNEKSTIMEGKSFEGNIANVETNGMRTANVEVQDGKVVATLSRQNPVEYIGENAEASSKNVAENVENVFQDLDKKVLSGTATKEELAMGAIVQNMSTMGFRSATEMMSGEIYASAQALTFSQVQNI
;
A
#
# COMPACT_ATOMS: atom_id res chain seq x y z
N MET A 1 25.57 3.97 -17.22
CA MET A 1 26.26 5.08 -17.93
C MET A 1 25.45 5.69 -19.08
N ARG A 2 25.01 4.95 -20.12
CA ARG A 2 24.40 5.51 -21.35
C ARG A 2 23.36 6.65 -21.17
N LYS A 3 22.42 6.57 -20.20
CA LYS A 3 21.46 7.67 -19.91
C LYS A 3 22.11 9.00 -19.45
N LYS A 4 23.24 8.99 -18.72
CA LYS A 4 23.98 10.24 -18.37
C LYS A 4 24.63 10.85 -19.62
N ILE A 5 25.28 10.01 -20.45
CA ILE A 5 25.95 10.44 -21.69
C ILE A 5 24.93 11.08 -22.66
N LEU A 6 23.74 10.50 -22.79
CA LEU A 6 22.69 11.03 -23.66
C LEU A 6 22.19 12.42 -23.20
N LYS A 7 21.94 12.62 -21.89
CA LYS A 7 21.62 13.94 -21.35
C LYS A 7 22.75 14.95 -21.59
N SER A 8 23.99 14.56 -21.35
CA SER A 8 25.15 15.45 -21.54
C SER A 8 25.31 15.90 -23.00
N LYS A 9 25.08 14.98 -23.97
CA LYS A 9 25.10 15.33 -25.40
C LYS A 9 23.95 16.27 -25.78
N VAL A 10 22.73 16.05 -25.26
CA VAL A 10 21.58 16.94 -25.55
C VAL A 10 21.78 18.34 -24.94
N MET A 11 22.38 18.45 -23.74
CA MET A 11 22.75 19.75 -23.15
C MET A 11 23.81 20.48 -23.99
N LEU A 12 24.89 19.79 -24.39
CA LEU A 12 25.91 20.36 -25.28
C LEU A 12 25.35 20.78 -26.64
N ILE A 13 24.42 19.99 -27.22
CA ILE A 13 23.76 20.36 -28.48
C ILE A 13 22.91 21.62 -28.30
N ALA A 14 22.06 21.69 -27.26
CA ALA A 14 21.19 22.85 -27.03
C ALA A 14 21.98 24.16 -26.84
N LEU A 15 23.09 24.11 -26.08
CA LEU A 15 23.98 25.26 -25.91
C LEU A 15 24.81 25.56 -27.17
N ALA A 16 25.25 24.56 -27.92
CA ALA A 16 25.93 24.77 -29.19
C ALA A 16 25.02 25.40 -30.26
N SER A 17 23.73 25.01 -30.34
CA SER A 17 22.76 25.66 -31.23
C SER A 17 22.44 27.11 -30.82
N ILE A 18 22.58 27.44 -29.54
CA ILE A 18 22.46 28.80 -29.01
C ILE A 18 23.65 29.69 -29.43
N LEU A 19 24.87 29.12 -29.54
CA LEU A 19 26.10 29.85 -29.83
C LEU A 19 26.31 30.23 -31.32
N PHE A 20 25.35 29.97 -32.21
CA PHE A 20 25.48 30.24 -33.66
C PHE A 20 24.71 31.47 -34.18
N VAL A 21 24.19 32.34 -33.30
CA VAL A 21 23.38 33.51 -33.70
C VAL A 21 23.88 34.81 -33.08
N SER A 22 24.08 35.82 -33.95
CA SER A 22 24.36 37.23 -33.66
C SER A 22 25.74 37.60 -33.12
N CYS A 23 26.41 38.51 -33.82
CA CYS A 23 27.56 39.29 -33.34
C CYS A 23 27.34 40.75 -33.74
N GLY A 24 27.29 41.65 -32.74
CA GLY A 24 27.08 43.09 -32.89
C GLY A 24 26.92 43.74 -31.52
N GLY A 25 27.55 44.90 -31.28
CA GLY A 25 27.68 45.43 -29.91
C GLY A 25 27.79 46.95 -29.77
N GLY A 26 28.02 47.38 -28.52
CA GLY A 26 28.03 48.77 -28.07
C GLY A 26 26.69 49.21 -27.43
N GLY A 27 26.64 50.00 -26.34
CA GLY A 27 27.72 50.42 -25.43
C GLY A 27 27.39 51.64 -24.56
N GLY A 28 27.71 51.59 -23.26
CA GLY A 28 27.96 52.78 -22.40
C GLY A 28 26.87 53.33 -21.45
N GLY A 29 27.16 53.33 -20.13
CA GLY A 29 27.20 54.59 -19.32
C GLY A 29 26.07 55.01 -18.34
N GLY A 30 26.24 54.72 -17.03
CA GLY A 30 25.79 55.54 -15.85
C GLY A 30 24.27 55.67 -15.53
N GLY A 31 23.82 56.07 -14.31
CA GLY A 31 24.50 56.21 -13.00
C GLY A 31 23.71 57.04 -11.94
N GLY A 32 23.49 56.49 -10.72
CA GLY A 32 22.93 57.18 -9.51
C GLY A 32 21.40 57.34 -9.42
N GLY A 33 20.72 57.51 -8.26
CA GLY A 33 21.10 57.40 -6.82
C GLY A 33 19.96 57.82 -5.83
N SER A 34 19.96 57.26 -4.60
CA SER A 34 19.32 57.68 -3.29
C SER A 34 18.20 58.76 -3.21
N SER A 35 17.16 58.77 -2.33
CA SER A 35 16.68 57.97 -1.15
C SER A 35 15.19 58.37 -0.83
N ASN A 36 14.48 58.34 0.34
CA ASN A 36 14.74 58.19 1.81
C ASN A 36 13.43 57.81 2.62
N LEU A 37 13.35 58.09 3.94
CA LEU A 37 12.26 57.87 4.94
C LEU A 37 11.65 59.25 5.43
N PRO A 38 10.88 59.47 6.56
CA PRO A 38 10.37 58.60 7.66
C PRO A 38 8.98 58.92 8.37
N LEU A 39 8.58 58.04 9.33
CA LEU A 39 7.84 58.25 10.65
C LEU A 39 6.32 58.63 10.81
N ASN A 40 5.55 57.70 11.47
CA ASN A 40 4.73 57.73 12.74
C ASN A 40 4.20 59.05 13.40
N PRO A 41 3.30 59.07 14.46
CA PRO A 41 2.60 58.00 15.25
C PRO A 41 1.10 58.27 15.66
N GLY A 42 0.46 57.43 16.54
CA GLY A 42 -0.79 57.77 17.27
C GLY A 42 -1.48 56.64 18.10
N THR A 43 -2.03 56.93 19.30
CA THR A 43 -2.70 55.99 20.28
C THR A 43 -3.72 56.75 21.20
N PRO A 44 -4.37 56.20 22.26
CA PRO A 44 -5.29 55.03 22.39
C PRO A 44 -6.62 55.33 23.19
N SER A 45 -7.56 54.37 23.31
CA SER A 45 -8.50 54.22 24.47
C SER A 45 -9.33 52.90 24.46
N VAL A 46 -10.07 52.61 25.54
CA VAL A 46 -10.73 51.33 25.97
C VAL A 46 -12.09 51.64 26.66
N PRO A 47 -12.96 50.70 27.15
CA PRO A 47 -13.06 49.22 27.03
C PRO A 47 -14.49 48.64 26.75
N GLY A 48 -14.63 47.31 26.57
CA GLY A 48 -15.93 46.60 26.47
C GLY A 48 -15.90 45.08 26.79
N LYS A 49 -16.73 44.63 27.74
CA LYS A 49 -16.84 43.31 28.44
C LYS A 49 -17.91 42.38 27.79
N PRO A 50 -17.96 41.03 27.96
CA PRO A 50 -17.06 40.01 28.54
C PRO A 50 -16.63 38.88 27.55
N SER A 51 -16.07 37.76 28.04
CA SER A 51 -15.29 36.74 27.30
C SER A 51 -16.00 35.43 26.88
N THR A 52 -15.69 34.94 25.68
CA THR A 52 -15.70 33.51 25.27
C THR A 52 -14.38 32.79 25.64
N PRO A 53 -14.26 31.44 25.48
CA PRO A 53 -13.11 30.67 25.98
C PRO A 53 -11.75 31.07 25.41
N THR A 54 -10.71 30.97 26.24
CA THR A 54 -9.32 31.34 25.90
C THR A 54 -8.63 30.25 25.07
N GLU A 55 -8.45 30.45 23.77
CA GLU A 55 -7.47 29.67 23.00
C GLU A 55 -6.04 30.13 23.39
N THR A 56 -5.19 29.18 23.78
CA THR A 56 -3.82 29.45 24.28
C THR A 56 -2.71 29.15 23.25
N ASP A 57 -3.08 28.96 21.97
CA ASP A 57 -2.13 28.77 20.88
C ASP A 57 -1.50 30.11 20.46
N PRO A 58 -0.15 30.23 20.38
CA PRO A 58 0.54 31.40 19.83
C PRO A 58 0.13 31.81 18.41
N ALA A 59 -0.59 30.97 17.66
CA ALA A 59 -1.01 31.16 16.27
C ALA A 59 -1.87 32.42 15.98
N TYR A 60 -2.33 33.16 16.99
CA TYR A 60 -3.36 34.20 16.87
C TYR A 60 -2.87 35.66 16.97
N LYS A 61 -1.59 35.95 16.66
CA LYS A 61 -1.05 37.33 16.62
C LYS A 61 -0.29 37.67 15.33
N PHE A 62 -1.00 37.70 14.21
CA PHE A 62 -0.43 38.03 12.90
C PHE A 62 -1.30 39.03 12.12
N PRO A 63 -0.72 39.82 11.20
CA PRO A 63 -1.49 40.65 10.27
C PRO A 63 -2.39 39.81 9.37
N THR A 64 -3.56 40.36 9.01
CA THR A 64 -4.59 39.66 8.21
C THR A 64 -4.99 40.50 7.00
N THR A 65 -5.08 39.88 5.82
CA THR A 65 -5.64 40.51 4.61
C THR A 65 -6.73 39.66 3.97
N SER A 66 -7.87 40.28 3.62
CA SER A 66 -9.02 39.65 2.95
C SER A 66 -8.79 39.46 1.44
N ASN A 67 -9.52 38.51 0.82
CA ASN A 67 -9.22 38.02 -0.54
C ASN A 67 -10.44 38.06 -1.49
N PRO A 68 -10.29 38.50 -2.76
CA PRO A 68 -11.39 38.65 -3.72
C PRO A 68 -11.92 37.32 -4.28
N LEU A 69 -11.55 36.15 -3.73
CA LEU A 69 -12.43 34.98 -3.75
C LEU A 69 -13.85 35.36 -3.28
N ASP A 70 -14.01 36.37 -2.42
CA ASP A 70 -15.30 36.90 -1.97
C ASP A 70 -16.23 37.30 -3.13
N SER A 71 -15.71 37.84 -4.24
CA SER A 71 -16.49 38.10 -5.47
C SER A 71 -17.13 36.84 -6.08
N ARG A 72 -16.56 35.66 -5.79
CA ARG A 72 -17.06 34.34 -6.19
C ARG A 72 -17.66 33.54 -5.02
N LYS A 73 -17.49 33.97 -3.76
CA LYS A 73 -18.06 33.33 -2.56
C LYS A 73 -19.42 33.87 -2.16
N GLY A 74 -19.91 34.93 -2.82
CA GLY A 74 -21.34 35.24 -2.88
C GLY A 74 -22.17 34.02 -3.30
N ASP A 75 -21.59 33.10 -4.09
CA ASP A 75 -22.03 31.72 -4.21
C ASP A 75 -20.85 30.72 -4.04
N MET A 76 -20.58 30.34 -2.80
CA MET A 76 -19.65 29.26 -2.45
C MET A 76 -19.96 27.93 -3.17
N SER A 77 -21.23 27.66 -3.51
CA SER A 77 -21.64 26.45 -4.22
C SER A 77 -21.19 26.48 -5.70
N ALA A 78 -21.34 27.62 -6.38
CA ALA A 78 -20.79 27.84 -7.71
C ALA A 78 -19.25 27.79 -7.72
N LEU A 79 -18.59 28.33 -6.69
CA LEU A 79 -17.13 28.24 -6.55
C LEU A 79 -16.66 26.78 -6.46
N LYS A 80 -17.21 25.98 -5.53
CA LYS A 80 -16.87 24.55 -5.38
C LYS A 80 -17.10 23.77 -6.68
N THR A 81 -18.23 24.00 -7.34
CA THR A 81 -18.59 23.36 -8.61
C THR A 81 -17.60 23.72 -9.72
N SER A 82 -17.23 25.00 -9.86
CA SER A 82 -16.23 25.45 -10.83
C SER A 82 -14.85 24.84 -10.58
N LEU A 83 -14.40 24.76 -9.32
CA LEU A 83 -13.09 24.16 -9.00
C LEU A 83 -13.07 22.66 -9.30
N TYR A 84 -14.14 21.94 -8.96
CA TYR A 84 -14.27 20.52 -9.31
C TYR A 84 -14.33 20.30 -10.83
N ASN A 85 -15.06 21.12 -11.59
CA ASN A 85 -15.11 21.01 -13.04
C ASN A 85 -13.74 21.25 -13.68
N ASN A 86 -12.97 22.24 -13.20
CA ASN A 86 -11.59 22.46 -13.64
C ASN A 86 -10.70 21.24 -13.32
N GLN A 87 -10.89 20.63 -12.14
CA GLN A 87 -10.17 19.44 -11.72
C GLN A 87 -10.49 18.20 -12.57
N VAL A 88 -11.75 18.00 -12.97
CA VAL A 88 -12.15 16.96 -13.93
C VAL A 88 -11.52 17.24 -15.30
N ALA A 89 -11.59 18.49 -15.77
CA ALA A 89 -11.04 18.94 -17.05
C ALA A 89 -9.50 18.92 -17.13
N SER A 90 -8.79 18.74 -16.01
CA SER A 90 -7.31 18.68 -15.95
C SER A 90 -6.66 17.56 -16.76
N GLY A 91 -7.45 16.62 -17.32
CA GLY A 91 -6.96 15.47 -18.10
C GLY A 91 -6.06 14.49 -17.35
N THR A 92 -5.77 14.75 -16.07
CA THR A 92 -4.71 14.05 -15.32
C THR A 92 -5.07 12.59 -15.10
N SER A 93 -4.19 11.69 -15.54
CA SER A 93 -4.27 10.26 -15.26
C SER A 93 -3.88 9.97 -13.82
N ILE A 94 -4.58 9.03 -13.19
CA ILE A 94 -4.28 8.56 -11.84
C ILE A 94 -3.47 7.26 -12.00
N PRO A 95 -2.23 7.18 -11.49
CA PRO A 95 -1.45 5.95 -11.54
C PRO A 95 -2.12 4.88 -10.67
N LYS A 96 -1.97 3.61 -11.06
CA LYS A 96 -2.45 2.44 -10.31
C LYS A 96 -1.40 1.34 -10.33
N ASP A 97 -1.47 0.43 -9.37
CA ASP A 97 -0.75 -0.85 -9.42
C ASP A 97 -1.73 -1.94 -9.88
N THR A 98 -1.64 -2.34 -11.14
CA THR A 98 -2.51 -3.34 -11.78
C THR A 98 -1.76 -4.65 -12.08
N ARG A 99 -0.73 -4.98 -11.28
CA ARG A 99 0.09 -6.18 -11.50
C ARG A 99 -0.70 -7.49 -11.43
N GLU A 100 -1.79 -7.55 -10.66
CA GLU A 100 -2.69 -8.70 -10.58
C GLU A 100 -3.47 -9.00 -11.88
N SER A 101 -3.57 -8.03 -12.80
CA SER A 101 -4.31 -8.18 -14.05
C SER A 101 -3.40 -8.12 -15.28
N ASN A 102 -2.62 -7.05 -15.45
CA ASN A 102 -1.83 -6.77 -16.65
C ASN A 102 -0.32 -6.65 -16.44
N GLY A 103 0.18 -6.69 -15.20
CA GLY A 103 1.60 -6.56 -14.88
C GLY A 103 2.14 -5.13 -14.83
N LEU A 104 1.27 -4.11 -14.85
CA LEU A 104 1.67 -2.70 -14.91
C LEU A 104 1.62 -1.99 -13.54
N VAL A 105 2.57 -1.11 -13.29
CA VAL A 105 2.58 -0.13 -12.18
C VAL A 105 2.77 1.26 -12.77
N GLY A 106 1.79 2.15 -12.60
CA GLY A 106 1.81 3.49 -13.20
C GLY A 106 1.92 3.51 -14.74
N GLY A 107 1.61 2.39 -15.41
CA GLY A 107 1.79 2.18 -16.85
C GLY A 107 3.12 1.57 -17.27
N VAL A 108 4.07 1.34 -16.36
CA VAL A 108 5.34 0.62 -16.60
C VAL A 108 5.15 -0.86 -16.31
N ASN A 109 5.69 -1.76 -17.14
CA ASN A 109 5.62 -3.20 -16.90
C ASN A 109 6.66 -3.63 -15.85
N GLU A 110 6.18 -4.07 -14.69
CA GLU A 110 6.98 -4.56 -13.56
C GLU A 110 6.76 -6.08 -13.33
N GLY A 111 6.07 -6.75 -14.26
CA GLY A 111 5.69 -8.17 -14.14
C GLY A 111 4.36 -8.39 -13.41
N LYS A 112 3.74 -9.56 -13.64
CA LYS A 112 2.49 -9.93 -12.99
C LYS A 112 2.70 -10.32 -11.52
N LEU A 113 1.68 -10.01 -10.71
CA LEU A 113 1.57 -10.46 -9.32
C LEU A 113 1.02 -11.89 -9.30
N GLU A 114 1.89 -12.86 -9.06
CA GLU A 114 1.59 -14.29 -9.19
C GLU A 114 2.08 -15.11 -7.98
N GLY A 115 2.62 -14.48 -6.94
CA GLY A 115 3.11 -15.14 -5.72
C GLY A 115 4.49 -15.78 -5.86
N SER A 116 5.18 -15.54 -6.97
CA SER A 116 6.50 -16.08 -7.31
C SER A 116 7.61 -15.83 -6.27
N GLY A 117 7.51 -14.71 -5.53
CA GLY A 117 8.44 -14.34 -4.46
C GLY A 117 8.10 -14.89 -3.08
N VAL A 118 6.97 -15.60 -2.93
CA VAL A 118 6.38 -15.95 -1.63
C VAL A 118 6.28 -17.47 -1.43
N LYS A 119 6.71 -17.94 -0.26
CA LYS A 119 6.43 -19.26 0.29
C LYS A 119 5.20 -19.20 1.22
N VAL A 120 4.39 -20.26 1.24
CA VAL A 120 3.42 -20.55 2.31
C VAL A 120 3.66 -21.96 2.84
N ALA A 121 3.43 -22.20 4.13
CA ALA A 121 3.41 -23.55 4.68
C ALA A 121 2.00 -24.12 4.64
N ILE A 122 1.88 -25.41 4.36
CA ILE A 122 0.63 -26.18 4.45
C ILE A 122 0.91 -27.37 5.36
N LEU A 123 0.21 -27.43 6.49
CA LEU A 123 0.27 -28.55 7.43
C LEU A 123 -1.07 -29.28 7.38
N ASP A 124 -1.04 -30.55 6.98
CA ASP A 124 -2.25 -31.35 6.73
C ASP A 124 -1.96 -32.86 6.76
N ALA A 125 -2.93 -33.69 6.39
CA ALA A 125 -2.94 -35.14 6.56
C ALA A 125 -1.67 -35.85 6.05
N ASN A 126 -1.30 -35.69 4.77
CA ASN A 126 -0.15 -36.37 4.20
C ASN A 126 0.42 -35.65 2.96
N PHE A 127 1.76 -35.54 2.90
CA PHE A 127 2.54 -35.02 1.78
C PHE A 127 3.74 -35.92 1.38
N ILE A 128 3.67 -37.24 1.62
CA ILE A 128 4.70 -38.21 1.17
C ILE A 128 4.96 -38.08 -0.33
N ASN A 129 6.24 -37.89 -0.70
CA ASN A 129 6.61 -37.69 -2.09
C ASN A 129 6.43 -38.95 -2.96
N ALA A 130 6.62 -40.14 -2.38
CA ALA A 130 6.59 -41.41 -3.10
C ALA A 130 5.28 -41.66 -3.90
N VAL A 131 5.38 -42.47 -4.95
CA VAL A 131 4.25 -42.86 -5.81
C VAL A 131 3.21 -43.64 -4.99
N ARG A 132 1.98 -43.11 -4.90
CA ARG A 132 0.84 -43.80 -4.27
C ARG A 132 0.56 -45.13 -5.00
N SER A 133 0.94 -46.24 -4.38
CA SER A 133 0.83 -47.60 -4.94
C SER A 133 0.38 -48.62 -3.90
N GLY A 134 -0.44 -49.59 -4.30
CA GLY A 134 -1.13 -50.51 -3.38
C GLY A 134 -2.46 -49.94 -2.83
N ALA A 135 -3.30 -50.81 -2.27
CA ALA A 135 -4.68 -50.47 -1.89
C ALA A 135 -4.77 -49.31 -0.88
N ASN A 136 -3.98 -49.35 0.19
CA ASN A 136 -4.03 -48.38 1.28
C ASN A 136 -3.10 -47.17 1.03
N SER A 137 -2.88 -46.80 -0.24
CA SER A 137 -2.03 -45.66 -0.64
C SER A 137 -2.81 -44.40 -1.03
N ALA A 138 -4.14 -44.54 -1.14
CA ALA A 138 -5.11 -43.46 -1.21
C ALA A 138 -6.40 -43.99 -0.59
N GLU A 139 -6.89 -43.34 0.46
CA GLU A 139 -8.08 -43.80 1.19
C GLU A 139 -8.96 -42.63 1.64
N ASP A 140 -10.21 -42.93 2.01
CA ASP A 140 -11.11 -41.98 2.63
C ASP A 140 -10.87 -41.85 4.15
N LYS A 141 -11.65 -40.96 4.80
CA LYS A 141 -11.58 -40.73 6.25
C LYS A 141 -11.94 -41.95 7.12
N ASP A 142 -12.54 -42.99 6.54
CA ASP A 142 -12.96 -44.21 7.24
C ASP A 142 -12.01 -45.39 6.95
N GLY A 143 -11.01 -45.19 6.08
CA GLY A 143 -9.97 -46.17 5.72
C GLY A 143 -10.28 -47.01 4.49
N ASN A 144 -11.31 -46.66 3.70
CA ASN A 144 -11.63 -47.39 2.47
C ASN A 144 -10.71 -46.93 1.32
N PRO A 145 -10.12 -47.84 0.53
CA PRO A 145 -9.35 -47.47 -0.67
C PRO A 145 -10.17 -46.64 -1.66
N VAL A 146 -9.60 -45.54 -2.15
CA VAL A 146 -10.22 -44.66 -3.17
C VAL A 146 -9.40 -44.61 -4.45
N THR A 147 -10.00 -44.09 -5.52
CA THR A 147 -9.29 -43.75 -6.76
C THR A 147 -8.25 -42.66 -6.47
N ARG A 148 -6.99 -43.07 -6.34
CA ARG A 148 -5.82 -42.20 -6.11
C ARG A 148 -5.80 -41.01 -7.06
N ARG A 149 -5.48 -39.82 -6.55
CA ARG A 149 -5.25 -38.59 -7.34
C ARG A 149 -4.05 -38.78 -8.26
N ARG A 150 -2.90 -39.26 -7.77
CA ARG A 150 -1.68 -39.39 -8.58
C ARG A 150 -1.09 -40.80 -8.62
N ASP A 151 -0.43 -41.08 -9.72
CA ASP A 151 0.38 -42.26 -10.01
C ASP A 151 1.86 -41.93 -10.25
N ARG A 152 2.25 -40.67 -10.00
CA ARG A 152 3.62 -40.14 -10.03
C ARG A 152 4.02 -39.62 -8.64
N SER A 153 5.27 -39.16 -8.47
CA SER A 153 5.67 -38.53 -7.21
C SER A 153 4.90 -37.22 -6.95
N LEU A 154 4.92 -36.70 -5.72
CA LEU A 154 4.29 -35.42 -5.42
C LEU A 154 5.03 -34.29 -6.17
N THR A 155 6.37 -34.33 -6.20
CA THR A 155 7.23 -33.40 -6.95
C THR A 155 7.10 -33.50 -8.48
N ASP A 156 6.66 -34.64 -9.02
CA ASP A 156 6.34 -34.81 -10.46
C ASP A 156 5.06 -34.08 -10.88
N VAL A 157 4.12 -33.92 -9.94
CA VAL A 157 2.78 -33.37 -10.17
C VAL A 157 2.73 -31.89 -9.80
N TYR A 158 3.40 -31.50 -8.72
CA TYR A 158 3.39 -30.15 -8.17
C TYR A 158 4.79 -29.53 -8.20
N THR A 159 4.98 -28.50 -9.01
CA THR A 159 6.21 -27.69 -8.99
C THR A 159 6.23 -26.74 -7.80
N ASP A 160 7.44 -26.27 -7.43
CA ASP A 160 7.66 -25.28 -6.36
C ASP A 160 7.23 -25.75 -4.95
N VAL A 161 7.24 -27.06 -4.71
CA VAL A 161 7.03 -27.69 -3.40
C VAL A 161 8.35 -27.93 -2.66
N ASP A 162 8.32 -27.82 -1.34
CA ASP A 162 9.45 -27.95 -0.41
C ASP A 162 8.97 -28.78 0.80
N ILE A 163 9.04 -30.11 0.68
CA ILE A 163 8.49 -31.04 1.68
C ILE A 163 9.31 -30.92 2.98
N VAL A 164 8.65 -30.82 4.13
CA VAL A 164 9.27 -30.62 5.46
C VAL A 164 10.21 -31.79 5.79
N ASP A 165 9.71 -33.01 5.65
CA ASP A 165 10.43 -34.27 5.73
C ASP A 165 9.76 -35.26 4.75
N GLU A 166 10.53 -35.94 3.90
CA GLU A 166 10.01 -36.93 2.94
C GLU A 166 9.73 -38.30 3.57
N SER A 167 10.23 -38.54 4.79
CA SER A 167 10.03 -39.78 5.56
C SER A 167 9.89 -39.45 7.05
N PRO A 168 8.84 -38.69 7.43
CA PRO A 168 8.67 -38.16 8.78
C PRO A 168 8.61 -39.28 9.82
N ASN A 169 9.34 -39.09 10.92
CA ASN A 169 9.19 -39.91 12.11
C ASN A 169 7.79 -39.70 12.71
N HIS A 170 7.11 -40.78 13.08
CA HIS A 170 5.80 -40.68 13.72
C HIS A 170 5.91 -40.09 15.14
N PRO A 171 4.89 -39.36 15.62
CA PRO A 171 4.83 -38.93 17.01
C PRO A 171 4.67 -40.14 17.95
N TYR A 172 4.90 -39.93 19.24
CA TYR A 172 4.55 -40.88 20.28
C TYR A 172 3.02 -40.90 20.48
N ILE A 173 2.40 -42.04 20.16
CA ILE A 173 0.96 -42.28 20.31
C ILE A 173 0.77 -43.31 21.43
N LYS A 174 0.13 -42.91 22.54
CA LYS A 174 0.09 -43.71 23.77
C LYS A 174 -0.75 -44.97 23.66
N GLU A 175 -1.86 -44.91 22.94
CA GLU A 175 -2.80 -46.02 22.74
C GLU A 175 -2.45 -46.93 21.55
N ALA A 176 -1.43 -46.59 20.77
CA ALA A 176 -1.07 -47.34 19.56
C ALA A 176 -0.38 -48.68 19.89
N VAL A 177 -0.78 -49.72 19.16
CA VAL A 177 -0.09 -51.02 19.14
C VAL A 177 1.28 -50.81 18.45
N PRO A 178 2.41 -51.22 19.07
CA PRO A 178 3.74 -51.06 18.48
C PRO A 178 3.85 -51.63 17.06
N GLY A 179 4.61 -50.96 16.20
CA GLY A 179 4.84 -51.36 14.80
C GLY A 179 3.63 -51.17 13.86
N ASN A 180 2.50 -50.64 14.33
CA ASN A 180 1.28 -50.46 13.54
C ASN A 180 0.96 -48.98 13.28
N ILE A 181 1.96 -48.08 13.30
CA ILE A 181 1.80 -46.65 13.03
C ILE A 181 2.37 -46.33 11.64
N ARG A 182 1.64 -45.55 10.84
CA ARG A 182 2.07 -45.05 9.51
C ARG A 182 1.49 -43.67 9.24
N SER A 183 2.06 -42.92 8.29
CA SER A 183 1.37 -41.74 7.74
C SER A 183 0.09 -42.17 7.03
N THR A 184 -0.97 -41.37 7.14
CA THR A 184 -2.29 -41.75 6.62
C THR A 184 -2.35 -41.79 5.09
N GLY A 185 -3.16 -42.69 4.51
CA GLY A 185 -3.41 -42.70 3.07
C GLY A 185 -4.29 -41.55 2.59
N LEU A 186 -4.94 -40.80 3.50
CA LEU A 186 -5.87 -39.71 3.15
C LEU A 186 -5.22 -38.66 2.23
N GLU A 187 -5.91 -38.32 1.14
CA GLU A 187 -5.36 -37.41 0.11
C GLU A 187 -5.53 -35.91 0.42
N HIS A 188 -6.26 -35.55 1.49
CA HIS A 188 -6.75 -34.20 1.80
C HIS A 188 -5.71 -33.08 1.70
N GLY A 189 -4.47 -33.31 2.15
CA GLY A 189 -3.39 -32.32 2.03
C GLY A 189 -3.06 -31.93 0.59
N GLU A 190 -3.11 -32.88 -0.35
CA GLU A 190 -2.93 -32.61 -1.77
C GLU A 190 -4.12 -31.78 -2.31
N GLU A 191 -5.33 -32.01 -1.84
CA GLU A 191 -6.54 -31.25 -2.21
C GLU A 191 -6.47 -29.79 -1.73
N VAL A 192 -5.91 -29.57 -0.53
CA VAL A 192 -5.65 -28.24 0.03
C VAL A 192 -4.56 -27.51 -0.78
N LEU A 193 -3.49 -28.20 -1.17
CA LEU A 193 -2.45 -27.69 -2.07
C LEU A 193 -3.00 -27.29 -3.44
N GLU A 194 -3.90 -28.08 -4.03
CA GLU A 194 -4.58 -27.75 -5.30
C GLU A 194 -5.33 -26.41 -5.23
N VAL A 195 -5.99 -26.12 -4.10
CA VAL A 195 -6.70 -24.85 -3.87
C VAL A 195 -5.72 -23.68 -3.66
N VAL A 196 -4.62 -23.87 -2.92
CA VAL A 196 -3.57 -22.84 -2.79
C VAL A 196 -2.99 -22.47 -4.16
N ARG A 197 -2.75 -23.47 -5.02
CA ARG A 197 -2.22 -23.29 -6.38
C ARG A 197 -3.27 -22.84 -7.42
N ASP A 198 -4.54 -22.71 -7.01
CA ASP A 198 -5.68 -22.26 -7.81
C ASP A 198 -5.84 -23.05 -9.13
N LEU A 199 -5.76 -24.38 -9.03
CA LEU A 199 -6.04 -25.26 -10.16
C LEU A 199 -7.52 -25.21 -10.57
N GLU A 200 -7.84 -25.66 -11.78
CA GLU A 200 -9.24 -25.80 -12.20
C GLU A 200 -9.76 -27.23 -12.02
N TRP A 201 -8.88 -28.19 -12.30
CA TRP A 201 -9.10 -29.61 -12.09
C TRP A 201 -8.03 -30.15 -11.15
N ALA A 202 -8.43 -31.07 -10.28
CA ALA A 202 -7.50 -31.90 -9.54
C ALA A 202 -6.59 -32.67 -10.50
N PRO A 203 -5.27 -32.71 -10.29
CA PRO A 203 -4.39 -33.57 -11.06
C PRO A 203 -4.74 -35.03 -10.84
N ASN A 204 -5.13 -35.71 -11.92
CA ASN A 204 -5.22 -37.17 -11.97
C ASN A 204 -5.05 -37.68 -13.41
N ASN A 205 -4.94 -39.00 -13.60
CA ASN A 205 -4.70 -39.62 -14.91
C ASN A 205 -5.72 -39.17 -15.98
N PHE A 206 -7.00 -38.98 -15.60
CA PHE A 206 -8.01 -38.44 -16.51
C PHE A 206 -7.76 -36.96 -16.81
N ALA A 207 -7.46 -36.13 -15.80
CA ALA A 207 -7.20 -34.71 -15.99
C ALA A 207 -5.92 -34.43 -16.79
N PHE A 208 -4.85 -35.22 -16.63
CA PHE A 208 -3.64 -35.14 -17.46
C PHE A 208 -3.91 -35.49 -18.93
N THR A 209 -4.89 -36.37 -19.19
CA THR A 209 -5.29 -36.79 -20.54
C THR A 209 -6.26 -35.79 -21.19
N ASP A 210 -7.28 -35.36 -20.44
CA ASP A 210 -8.38 -34.52 -20.94
C ASP A 210 -8.04 -33.02 -20.94
N PHE A 211 -7.18 -32.60 -20.00
CA PHE A 211 -6.80 -31.20 -19.77
C PHE A 211 -5.29 -31.05 -19.58
N PRO A 212 -4.45 -31.38 -20.59
CA PRO A 212 -2.99 -31.34 -20.48
C PRO A 212 -2.42 -29.95 -20.13
N ASP A 213 -3.18 -28.88 -20.36
CA ASP A 213 -2.85 -27.50 -19.99
C ASP A 213 -3.26 -27.10 -18.54
N ASN A 214 -3.87 -28.01 -17.76
CA ASN A 214 -4.30 -27.74 -16.38
C ASN A 214 -3.09 -27.54 -15.46
N LYS A 215 -2.75 -26.27 -15.24
CA LYS A 215 -1.58 -25.81 -14.48
C LYS A 215 -1.97 -24.76 -13.43
N PRO A 216 -1.18 -24.60 -12.35
CA PRO A 216 -1.43 -23.59 -11.33
C PRO A 216 -1.67 -22.20 -11.92
N LYS A 217 -2.71 -21.50 -11.46
CA LYS A 217 -2.99 -20.11 -11.86
C LYS A 217 -2.15 -19.10 -11.06
N ASN A 218 -1.28 -19.58 -10.17
CA ASN A 218 -0.27 -18.81 -9.46
C ASN A 218 1.05 -19.62 -9.29
N LYS A 219 2.08 -18.93 -8.81
CA LYS A 219 3.46 -19.39 -8.60
C LYS A 219 3.85 -19.43 -7.11
N ILE A 220 2.88 -19.38 -6.19
CA ILE A 220 3.12 -19.41 -4.74
C ILE A 220 3.83 -20.70 -4.38
N LYS A 221 5.03 -20.60 -3.82
CA LYS A 221 5.84 -21.75 -3.42
C LYS A 221 5.28 -22.33 -2.13
N THR A 222 5.35 -23.64 -1.95
CA THR A 222 4.69 -24.32 -0.81
C THR A 222 5.67 -25.15 0.01
N ILE A 223 5.57 -25.05 1.33
CA ILE A 223 6.31 -25.86 2.30
C ILE A 223 5.32 -26.88 2.87
N LEU A 224 5.56 -28.17 2.70
CA LEU A 224 4.53 -29.21 2.90
C LEU A 224 4.84 -30.11 4.09
N GLY A 225 4.02 -30.08 5.14
CA GLY A 225 4.24 -30.84 6.38
C GLY A 225 3.13 -31.84 6.71
N THR A 226 3.49 -33.12 6.75
CA THR A 226 2.61 -34.23 7.15
C THR A 226 2.34 -34.20 8.66
N VAL A 227 1.07 -34.20 9.06
CA VAL A 227 0.63 -34.33 10.47
C VAL A 227 -0.41 -35.43 10.70
N GLY A 228 -0.86 -36.14 9.65
CA GLY A 228 -1.86 -37.21 9.75
C GLY A 228 -1.28 -38.62 9.81
N TRP A 229 -1.74 -39.40 10.78
CA TRP A 229 -1.24 -40.74 11.07
C TRP A 229 -2.37 -41.75 11.24
N ASP A 230 -2.16 -42.97 10.76
CA ASP A 230 -3.00 -44.11 11.13
C ASP A 230 -2.32 -44.94 12.21
N TYR A 231 -3.12 -45.53 13.09
CA TYR A 231 -2.63 -46.49 14.06
C TYR A 231 -3.70 -47.50 14.49
N THR A 232 -3.29 -48.73 14.77
CA THR A 232 -4.13 -49.71 15.49
C THR A 232 -4.10 -49.42 16.99
N TYR A 233 -5.24 -49.43 17.67
CA TYR A 233 -5.37 -49.33 19.13
C TYR A 233 -6.32 -50.39 19.68
N VAL A 234 -6.21 -50.72 20.96
CA VAL A 234 -7.08 -51.73 21.60
C VAL A 234 -8.26 -51.04 22.30
N LYS A 235 -9.49 -51.49 22.01
CA LYS A 235 -10.71 -51.06 22.68
C LYS A 235 -11.57 -52.27 23.05
N ASN A 236 -11.90 -52.42 24.33
CA ASN A 236 -12.68 -53.55 24.87
C ASN A 236 -12.08 -54.94 24.54
N GLY A 237 -10.76 -55.03 24.38
CA GLY A 237 -10.06 -56.26 23.98
C GLY A 237 -9.96 -56.50 22.47
N GLU A 238 -10.63 -55.68 21.65
CA GLU A 238 -10.58 -55.76 20.18
C GLU A 238 -9.60 -54.73 19.61
N ASN A 239 -8.87 -55.10 18.56
CA ASN A 239 -8.14 -54.14 17.74
C ASN A 239 -9.12 -53.26 16.95
N LYS A 240 -8.88 -51.95 16.97
CA LYS A 240 -9.58 -50.93 16.18
C LYS A 240 -8.55 -50.07 15.47
N ASN A 241 -8.85 -49.68 14.24
CA ASN A 241 -8.00 -48.78 13.49
C ASN A 241 -8.45 -47.34 13.76
N ARG A 242 -7.48 -46.44 13.90
CA ARG A 242 -7.64 -45.01 13.71
C ARG A 242 -7.04 -44.67 12.36
N VAL A 243 -7.81 -43.97 11.54
CA VAL A 243 -7.38 -43.42 10.24
C VAL A 243 -7.26 -41.91 10.39
N ALA A 244 -6.27 -41.30 9.73
CA ALA A 244 -6.09 -39.85 9.62
C ALA A 244 -6.13 -39.08 10.96
N ALA A 245 -5.53 -39.63 12.03
CA ALA A 245 -5.34 -38.89 13.27
C ALA A 245 -4.37 -37.73 13.07
N ILE A 246 -4.87 -36.51 13.18
CA ILE A 246 -4.06 -35.31 13.05
C ILE A 246 -3.33 -35.04 14.38
N LEU A 247 -2.01 -35.20 14.36
CA LEU A 247 -1.12 -35.14 15.52
C LEU A 247 0.04 -34.18 15.22
N PRO A 248 -0.20 -32.86 15.22
CA PRO A 248 0.84 -31.86 14.98
C PRO A 248 1.85 -31.84 16.13
N THR A 249 3.13 -32.00 15.80
CA THR A 249 4.27 -31.84 16.72
C THR A 249 4.76 -30.38 16.73
N GLN A 250 5.69 -29.97 17.60
CA GLN A 250 6.28 -28.63 17.49
C GLN A 250 7.32 -28.59 16.36
N GLU A 251 8.03 -29.70 16.20
CA GLU A 251 9.13 -29.96 15.28
C GLU A 251 8.74 -29.68 13.81
N VAL A 252 7.54 -30.08 13.40
CA VAL A 252 7.05 -29.84 12.02
C VAL A 252 6.88 -28.34 11.73
N TYR A 253 6.48 -27.53 12.72
CA TYR A 253 6.41 -26.07 12.58
C TYR A 253 7.80 -25.43 12.60
N GLU A 254 8.74 -25.96 13.38
CA GLU A 254 10.11 -25.42 13.47
C GLU A 254 10.89 -25.64 12.17
N VAL A 255 10.79 -26.83 11.56
CA VAL A 255 11.40 -27.10 10.25
C VAL A 255 10.68 -26.32 9.13
N ALA A 256 9.34 -26.21 9.18
CA ALA A 256 8.61 -25.36 8.24
C ALA A 256 9.00 -23.87 8.39
N MET A 257 9.15 -23.38 9.62
CA MET A 257 9.61 -22.02 9.95
C MET A 257 10.99 -21.73 9.34
N ALA A 258 11.94 -22.66 9.49
CA ALA A 258 13.26 -22.54 8.89
C ALA A 258 13.20 -22.47 7.35
N LYS A 259 12.33 -23.27 6.71
CA LYS A 259 12.15 -23.30 5.25
C LYS A 259 11.60 -21.99 4.66
N PHE A 260 11.00 -21.07 5.43
CA PHE A 260 10.68 -19.71 4.95
C PHE A 260 11.90 -18.81 4.74
N GLY A 261 13.04 -19.09 5.38
CA GLY A 261 14.22 -18.22 5.34
C GLY A 261 13.89 -16.76 5.72
N ASN A 262 14.36 -15.80 4.91
CA ASN A 262 14.27 -14.37 5.19
C ASN A 262 12.90 -13.72 4.90
N GLN A 263 11.86 -14.49 4.53
CA GLN A 263 10.53 -13.95 4.26
C GLN A 263 9.93 -13.28 5.52
N GLY A 264 9.42 -12.05 5.42
CA GLY A 264 8.99 -11.26 6.57
C GLY A 264 7.70 -11.74 7.25
N VAL A 265 6.74 -12.27 6.47
CA VAL A 265 5.50 -12.86 6.99
C VAL A 265 5.51 -14.37 6.75
N LYS A 266 5.25 -15.16 7.80
CA LYS A 266 5.29 -16.63 7.80
C LYS A 266 3.87 -17.18 7.72
N ILE A 267 3.38 -17.40 6.50
CA ILE A 267 1.97 -17.77 6.25
C ILE A 267 1.79 -19.28 6.36
N PHE A 268 1.06 -19.75 7.37
CA PHE A 268 0.70 -21.15 7.57
C PHE A 268 -0.78 -21.39 7.23
N ASN A 269 -1.06 -22.36 6.37
CA ASN A 269 -2.37 -22.96 6.19
C ASN A 269 -2.49 -24.23 7.05
N GLN A 270 -3.58 -24.33 7.79
CA GLN A 270 -3.95 -25.50 8.60
C GLN A 270 -5.42 -25.82 8.32
N SER A 271 -5.66 -26.82 7.49
CA SER A 271 -7.00 -27.15 7.00
C SER A 271 -7.65 -28.32 7.74
N PHE A 272 -7.14 -28.62 8.94
CA PHE A 272 -7.64 -29.59 9.91
C PHE A 272 -8.19 -28.89 11.17
N GLY A 273 -8.79 -29.64 12.10
CA GLY A 273 -9.20 -29.13 13.41
C GLY A 273 -9.95 -30.19 14.22
N SER A 274 -10.17 -29.92 15.51
CA SER A 274 -10.93 -30.79 16.39
C SER A 274 -12.45 -30.72 16.18
N GLU A 275 -13.16 -31.76 16.61
CA GLU A 275 -14.63 -31.85 16.68
C GLU A 275 -15.25 -30.99 17.81
N GLU A 276 -14.40 -30.41 18.65
CA GLU A 276 -14.76 -29.61 19.83
C GLU A 276 -14.60 -28.13 19.51
N SER A 277 -15.50 -27.29 20.02
CA SER A 277 -15.44 -25.85 19.78
C SER A 277 -14.64 -25.13 20.85
N TYR A 278 -14.09 -23.95 20.53
CA TYR A 278 -13.36 -23.14 21.51
C TYR A 278 -14.20 -22.73 22.73
N ASN A 279 -15.53 -22.76 22.61
CA ASN A 279 -16.46 -22.40 23.69
C ASN A 279 -17.16 -23.60 24.35
N ASP A 280 -16.72 -24.83 24.07
CA ASP A 280 -17.22 -26.02 24.78
C ASP A 280 -17.05 -25.86 26.31
N SER A 281 -17.97 -26.43 27.08
CA SER A 281 -18.14 -26.14 28.52
C SER A 281 -16.86 -26.29 29.34
N LYS A 282 -16.03 -27.29 29.02
CA LYS A 282 -14.73 -27.57 29.67
C LYS A 282 -13.62 -26.56 29.38
N TYR A 283 -13.76 -25.72 28.35
CA TYR A 283 -12.76 -24.70 27.96
C TYR A 283 -13.11 -23.29 28.46
N ARG A 284 -14.37 -23.03 28.83
CA ARG A 284 -14.86 -21.68 29.23
C ARG A 284 -14.10 -21.06 30.40
N SER A 285 -13.55 -21.87 31.31
CA SER A 285 -12.74 -21.43 32.45
C SER A 285 -11.36 -20.86 32.07
N TYR A 286 -10.92 -21.03 30.82
CA TYR A 286 -9.63 -20.52 30.33
C TYR A 286 -9.78 -19.24 29.48
N LYS A 287 -11.01 -18.70 29.33
CA LYS A 287 -11.31 -17.55 28.47
C LYS A 287 -10.53 -16.30 28.93
N GLY A 288 -9.55 -15.89 28.13
CA GLY A 288 -8.71 -14.71 28.41
C GLY A 288 -7.61 -14.91 29.47
N GLU A 289 -7.43 -16.13 30.01
CA GLU A 289 -6.39 -16.45 31.01
C GLU A 289 -4.96 -16.38 30.44
N GLY A 290 -4.81 -16.21 29.13
CA GLY A 290 -3.52 -16.18 28.45
C GLY A 290 -2.85 -17.55 28.31
N ASN A 291 -3.52 -18.63 28.69
CA ASN A 291 -3.05 -20.00 28.54
C ASN A 291 -4.19 -21.01 28.44
N LEU A 292 -3.93 -22.12 27.74
CA LEU A 292 -4.72 -23.34 27.71
C LEU A 292 -3.71 -24.50 27.73
N PRO A 293 -3.85 -25.52 28.60
CA PRO A 293 -2.93 -26.66 28.66
C PRO A 293 -3.17 -27.65 27.50
N LEU A 294 -3.07 -27.15 26.27
CA LEU A 294 -3.17 -27.90 25.02
C LEU A 294 -1.76 -28.12 24.46
N PRO A 295 -1.19 -29.33 24.57
CA PRO A 295 0.14 -29.63 24.05
C PRO A 295 0.10 -30.02 22.57
N PHE A 296 1.22 -29.81 21.88
CA PHE A 296 1.56 -30.54 20.65
C PHE A 296 1.72 -32.04 20.93
N ALA A 297 1.62 -32.86 19.88
CA ALA A 297 2.04 -34.25 19.95
C ALA A 297 3.56 -34.34 20.23
N LYS A 298 3.97 -35.35 21.01
CA LYS A 298 5.37 -35.59 21.38
C LYS A 298 6.08 -36.43 20.32
N MET A 299 7.41 -36.36 20.26
CA MET A 299 8.20 -37.32 19.49
C MET A 299 8.48 -38.59 20.30
N HIS A 300 8.71 -38.44 21.60
CA HIS A 300 9.00 -39.53 22.54
C HIS A 300 8.14 -39.46 23.80
N SER A 301 7.91 -40.61 24.44
CA SER A 301 7.09 -40.72 25.65
C SER A 301 7.65 -39.94 26.85
N THR A 302 8.95 -39.69 26.86
CA THR A 302 9.71 -38.97 27.89
C THR A 302 9.78 -37.46 27.65
N ASP A 303 9.31 -36.95 26.51
CA ASP A 303 9.38 -35.51 26.22
C ASP A 303 8.48 -34.71 27.20
N PRO A 304 8.85 -33.47 27.56
CA PRO A 304 7.96 -32.57 28.28
C PRO A 304 6.78 -32.14 27.40
N ASP A 305 5.68 -31.70 28.02
CA ASP A 305 4.51 -31.17 27.30
C ASP A 305 4.84 -29.80 26.67
N LYS A 306 4.91 -29.75 25.33
CA LYS A 306 5.14 -28.51 24.57
C LYS A 306 3.79 -27.83 24.27
N LEU A 307 3.47 -26.75 24.96
CA LEU A 307 2.16 -26.07 24.83
C LEU A 307 2.04 -25.21 23.57
N MET A 308 0.88 -25.29 22.90
CA MET A 308 0.62 -24.60 21.63
C MET A 308 0.59 -23.06 21.76
N ILE A 309 -0.13 -22.52 22.74
CA ILE A 309 -0.32 -21.06 22.87
C ILE A 309 1.00 -20.30 23.10
N PRO A 310 1.91 -20.71 24.01
CA PRO A 310 3.21 -20.07 24.16
C PRO A 310 4.05 -20.07 22.87
N TYR A 311 4.05 -21.17 22.11
CA TYR A 311 4.74 -21.26 20.82
C TYR A 311 4.15 -20.30 19.79
N PHE A 312 2.84 -20.37 19.54
CA PHE A 312 2.19 -19.51 18.56
C PHE A 312 2.29 -18.02 18.93
N ARG A 313 2.25 -17.67 20.22
CA ARG A 313 2.48 -16.30 20.69
C ARG A 313 3.85 -15.78 20.29
N ASP A 314 4.92 -16.52 20.60
CA ASP A 314 6.28 -16.14 20.21
C ASP A 314 6.43 -16.01 18.68
N VAL A 315 5.84 -16.94 17.91
CA VAL A 315 5.90 -16.87 16.45
C VAL A 315 5.17 -15.64 15.89
N ILE A 316 4.04 -15.24 16.48
CA ILE A 316 3.27 -14.07 16.04
C ILE A 316 3.93 -12.75 16.49
N GLU A 317 4.35 -12.66 17.75
CA GLU A 317 4.90 -11.42 18.31
C GLU A 317 6.34 -11.15 17.84
N ASN A 318 7.17 -12.20 17.64
CA ASN A 318 8.61 -12.05 17.37
C ASN A 318 9.08 -12.54 15.99
N LYS A 319 8.31 -13.39 15.28
CA LYS A 319 8.77 -14.07 14.04
C LYS A 319 7.89 -13.84 12.81
N GLY A 320 6.85 -13.02 12.91
CA GLY A 320 5.99 -12.63 11.77
C GLY A 320 4.96 -13.70 11.36
N GLY A 321 4.51 -14.55 12.29
CA GLY A 321 3.51 -15.60 12.04
C GLY A 321 2.16 -15.07 11.55
N LEU A 322 1.60 -15.72 10.53
CA LEU A 322 0.21 -15.60 10.11
C LEU A 322 -0.39 -17.00 9.92
N PHE A 323 -1.17 -17.46 10.89
CA PHE A 323 -1.81 -18.77 10.90
C PHE A 323 -3.26 -18.66 10.41
N ILE A 324 -3.59 -19.45 9.38
CA ILE A 324 -4.87 -19.43 8.69
C ILE A 324 -5.49 -20.82 8.83
N TRP A 325 -6.57 -20.91 9.59
CA TRP A 325 -7.12 -22.15 10.14
C TRP A 325 -8.56 -22.38 9.65
N ALA A 326 -8.89 -23.61 9.25
CA ALA A 326 -10.26 -23.99 8.92
C ALA A 326 -11.19 -23.94 10.15
N ALA A 327 -12.32 -23.23 10.06
CA ALA A 327 -13.22 -23.03 11.21
C ALA A 327 -13.89 -24.33 11.72
N GLY A 328 -14.09 -25.33 10.86
CA GLY A 328 -14.78 -26.57 11.20
C GLY A 328 -15.89 -26.92 10.21
N ASN A 329 -16.25 -28.22 10.17
CA ASN A 329 -17.20 -28.77 9.19
C ASN A 329 -18.49 -29.29 9.84
N LYS A 330 -18.82 -28.77 11.03
CA LYS A 330 -19.91 -29.24 11.88
C LYS A 330 -20.97 -28.15 12.00
N LYS A 331 -22.14 -28.42 11.43
CA LYS A 331 -23.30 -27.51 11.44
C LYS A 331 -23.67 -27.06 12.86
N ASP A 332 -24.21 -25.86 12.98
CA ASP A 332 -24.75 -25.27 14.22
C ASP A 332 -23.72 -25.22 15.38
N THR A 333 -22.42 -25.23 15.04
CA THR A 333 -21.28 -25.18 15.98
C THR A 333 -20.37 -24.01 15.61
N VAL A 334 -19.80 -23.32 16.62
CA VAL A 334 -18.80 -22.26 16.41
C VAL A 334 -17.44 -22.84 15.96
N SER A 335 -16.43 -21.99 15.73
CA SER A 335 -15.10 -22.44 15.33
C SER A 335 -14.50 -23.50 16.26
N SER A 336 -13.74 -24.43 15.67
CA SER A 336 -12.95 -25.46 16.36
C SER A 336 -12.01 -24.87 17.41
N LEU A 337 -11.61 -25.69 18.38
CA LEU A 337 -10.71 -25.29 19.47
C LEU A 337 -9.45 -24.58 18.96
N GLU A 338 -8.84 -25.12 17.90
CA GLU A 338 -7.60 -24.63 17.33
C GLU A 338 -7.83 -23.33 16.53
N ALA A 339 -8.85 -23.28 15.67
CA ALA A 339 -9.22 -22.05 14.96
C ALA A 339 -9.62 -20.92 15.94
N GLY A 340 -10.09 -21.28 17.14
CA GLY A 340 -10.48 -20.37 18.20
C GLY A 340 -9.42 -20.02 19.25
N LEU A 341 -8.14 -20.42 19.11
CA LEU A 341 -7.12 -20.17 20.16
C LEU A 341 -7.01 -18.72 20.69
N PRO A 342 -7.24 -17.64 19.91
CA PRO A 342 -7.25 -16.27 20.44
C PRO A 342 -8.31 -15.98 21.53
N TYR A 343 -9.30 -16.85 21.71
CA TYR A 343 -10.24 -16.82 22.84
C TYR A 343 -9.55 -16.97 24.21
N PHE A 344 -8.46 -17.74 24.25
CA PHE A 344 -7.66 -17.95 25.45
C PHE A 344 -6.56 -16.89 25.58
N ASP A 345 -5.96 -16.45 24.47
CA ASP A 345 -4.97 -15.37 24.45
C ASP A 345 -5.13 -14.41 23.26
N LYS A 346 -5.65 -13.21 23.55
CA LYS A 346 -5.89 -12.16 22.54
C LYS A 346 -4.64 -11.67 21.81
N ARG A 347 -3.42 -11.92 22.31
CA ARG A 347 -2.18 -11.59 21.58
C ARG A 347 -2.09 -12.31 20.23
N LEU A 348 -2.69 -13.51 20.15
CA LEU A 348 -2.72 -14.30 18.92
C LEU A 348 -3.52 -13.62 17.80
N GLU A 349 -4.52 -12.77 18.11
CA GLU A 349 -5.39 -12.15 17.09
C GLU A 349 -4.61 -11.45 15.95
N LYS A 350 -3.43 -10.88 16.24
CA LYS A 350 -2.58 -10.18 15.25
C LYS A 350 -2.02 -11.08 14.15
N GLY A 351 -1.98 -12.40 14.38
CA GLY A 351 -1.42 -13.38 13.45
C GLY A 351 -2.30 -14.62 13.30
N TRP A 352 -3.61 -14.49 13.55
CA TRP A 352 -4.57 -15.60 13.48
C TRP A 352 -5.74 -15.24 12.57
N ILE A 353 -6.18 -16.20 11.75
CA ILE A 353 -7.40 -16.13 10.96
C ILE A 353 -8.13 -17.47 11.04
N SER A 354 -9.35 -17.47 11.57
CA SER A 354 -10.31 -18.56 11.42
C SER A 354 -11.07 -18.36 10.10
N VAL A 355 -11.25 -19.44 9.32
CA VAL A 355 -11.87 -19.35 7.99
C VAL A 355 -13.14 -20.17 7.92
N VAL A 356 -14.27 -19.47 7.87
CA VAL A 356 -15.61 -20.02 7.73
C VAL A 356 -15.83 -20.45 6.28
N GLY A 357 -16.27 -21.69 6.08
CA GLY A 357 -16.67 -22.16 4.76
C GLY A 357 -18.08 -21.70 4.42
N VAL A 358 -18.26 -21.03 3.28
CA VAL A 358 -19.58 -20.56 2.81
C VAL A 358 -19.89 -21.01 1.40
N LYS A 359 -21.19 -21.20 1.15
CA LYS A 359 -21.75 -21.47 -0.17
C LYS A 359 -21.96 -20.15 -0.90
N VAL A 360 -21.17 -19.93 -1.97
CA VAL A 360 -21.19 -18.67 -2.76
C VAL A 360 -22.57 -18.37 -3.34
N GLU A 361 -23.30 -19.39 -3.79
CA GLU A 361 -24.66 -19.28 -4.31
C GLU A 361 -25.50 -20.49 -3.86
N LYS A 362 -26.62 -20.21 -3.17
CA LYS A 362 -27.62 -21.19 -2.72
C LYS A 362 -28.96 -20.86 -3.37
N LYS A 363 -29.51 -21.81 -4.13
CA LYS A 363 -30.82 -21.71 -4.78
C LYS A 363 -31.82 -22.64 -4.08
N SER A 364 -32.93 -22.09 -3.59
CA SER A 364 -33.98 -22.85 -2.90
C SER A 364 -35.33 -22.16 -3.06
N GLY A 365 -36.39 -22.88 -3.40
CA GLY A 365 -37.74 -22.31 -3.58
C GLY A 365 -37.84 -21.20 -4.63
N GLY A 366 -36.94 -21.16 -5.63
CA GLY A 366 -36.82 -20.07 -6.60
C GLY A 366 -36.05 -18.84 -6.10
N ILE A 367 -35.73 -18.76 -4.81
CA ILE A 367 -34.92 -17.71 -4.20
C ILE A 367 -33.44 -18.04 -4.39
N THR A 368 -32.62 -17.01 -4.68
CA THR A 368 -31.16 -17.11 -4.68
C THR A 368 -30.59 -16.24 -3.56
N THR A 369 -29.80 -16.88 -2.68
CA THR A 369 -29.04 -16.27 -1.60
C THR A 369 -27.56 -16.52 -1.83
N TYR A 370 -26.73 -15.50 -1.61
CA TYR A 370 -25.29 -15.52 -1.85
C TYR A 370 -24.49 -15.50 -0.54
N ASN A 371 -23.30 -16.10 -0.58
CA ASN A 371 -22.32 -16.13 0.51
C ASN A 371 -22.95 -16.54 1.86
N VAL A 372 -23.50 -17.75 1.94
CA VAL A 372 -24.31 -18.24 3.07
C VAL A 372 -23.78 -19.56 3.62
N ILE A 373 -23.84 -19.75 4.95
CA ILE A 373 -23.49 -21.03 5.60
C ILE A 373 -24.63 -22.03 5.35
N ASP A 374 -24.29 -23.32 5.18
CA ASP A 374 -25.28 -24.37 4.91
C ASP A 374 -25.18 -25.55 5.89
N ALA A 375 -23.98 -26.15 6.00
CA ALA A 375 -23.74 -27.35 6.83
C ALA A 375 -22.43 -27.31 7.64
N LEU A 376 -21.70 -26.19 7.62
CA LEU A 376 -20.36 -26.05 8.20
C LEU A 376 -20.39 -25.24 9.51
N SER A 377 -19.26 -25.20 10.21
CA SER A 377 -19.13 -24.42 11.44
C SER A 377 -19.01 -22.92 11.14
N HIS A 378 -19.60 -22.10 12.02
CA HIS A 378 -19.61 -20.64 11.90
C HIS A 378 -18.60 -20.00 12.84
N ALA A 379 -18.38 -18.69 12.75
CA ALA A 379 -17.37 -18.02 13.58
C ALA A 379 -17.64 -18.17 15.09
N GLY A 380 -18.80 -17.71 15.56
CA GLY A 380 -19.07 -17.49 16.99
C GLY A 380 -18.69 -16.07 17.43
N SER A 381 -19.37 -15.54 18.44
CA SER A 381 -19.35 -14.11 18.78
C SER A 381 -17.96 -13.56 19.18
N GLU A 382 -17.09 -14.37 19.78
CA GLU A 382 -15.70 -13.98 20.04
C GLU A 382 -14.83 -14.15 18.79
N ALA A 383 -14.84 -15.33 18.16
CA ALA A 383 -13.96 -15.62 17.04
C ALA A 383 -14.28 -14.81 15.78
N ALA A 384 -15.47 -14.19 15.71
CA ALA A 384 -15.85 -13.20 14.72
C ALA A 384 -14.74 -12.15 14.44
N TYR A 385 -14.04 -11.68 15.49
CA TYR A 385 -12.97 -10.67 15.36
C TYR A 385 -11.70 -11.16 14.64
N TRP A 386 -11.46 -12.47 14.59
CA TRP A 386 -10.40 -13.09 13.81
C TRP A 386 -10.93 -14.02 12.70
N SER A 387 -12.20 -13.90 12.33
CA SER A 387 -12.83 -14.76 11.30
C SER A 387 -13.05 -14.04 9.97
N ILE A 388 -12.95 -14.79 8.88
CA ILE A 388 -13.35 -14.38 7.52
C ILE A 388 -14.04 -15.56 6.83
N SER A 389 -14.94 -15.30 5.90
CA SER A 389 -15.60 -16.33 5.10
C SER A 389 -14.92 -16.52 3.74
N ALA A 390 -14.86 -17.75 3.24
CA ALA A 390 -14.43 -18.06 1.88
C ALA A 390 -15.18 -19.29 1.31
N ASP A 391 -15.14 -19.45 -0.01
CA ASP A 391 -15.86 -20.52 -0.74
C ASP A 391 -15.45 -21.93 -0.27
N GLU A 392 -16.45 -22.69 0.17
CA GLU A 392 -16.33 -24.01 0.82
C GLU A 392 -15.84 -25.16 -0.08
N ARG A 393 -15.63 -24.92 -1.38
CA ARG A 393 -15.50 -25.99 -2.39
C ARG A 393 -14.07 -26.41 -2.70
N GLY A 394 -13.79 -27.71 -2.74
CA GLY A 394 -12.54 -28.26 -3.28
C GLY A 394 -12.41 -28.04 -4.79
N MET A 395 -11.27 -28.46 -5.36
CA MET A 395 -11.06 -28.46 -6.82
C MET A 395 -11.74 -29.69 -7.46
N LYS A 396 -12.09 -29.60 -8.74
CA LYS A 396 -12.90 -30.62 -9.43
C LYS A 396 -12.08 -31.91 -9.65
N LYS A 397 -12.44 -33.02 -8.98
CA LYS A 397 -11.84 -34.35 -9.22
C LYS A 397 -12.61 -35.08 -10.31
N ILE A 398 -11.98 -35.40 -11.43
CA ILE A 398 -12.61 -36.20 -12.50
C ILE A 398 -12.70 -37.65 -12.02
N ILE A 399 -13.90 -38.24 -12.10
CA ILE A 399 -14.18 -39.62 -11.73
C ILE A 399 -14.86 -40.38 -12.88
N ILE A 400 -14.89 -41.71 -12.77
CA ILE A 400 -15.75 -42.56 -13.61
C ILE A 400 -16.92 -43.02 -12.75
N ASN A 401 -18.15 -42.72 -13.17
CA ASN A 401 -19.34 -43.23 -12.52
C ASN A 401 -19.45 -44.75 -12.75
N PRO A 402 -19.42 -45.59 -11.69
CA PRO A 402 -19.36 -47.05 -11.84
C PRO A 402 -20.63 -47.68 -12.42
N HIS A 403 -21.76 -46.96 -12.43
CA HIS A 403 -23.03 -47.44 -12.96
C HIS A 403 -23.25 -47.06 -14.44
N THR A 404 -22.65 -45.95 -14.89
CA THR A 404 -22.88 -45.42 -16.25
C THR A 404 -21.64 -45.48 -17.15
N GLY A 405 -20.46 -45.72 -16.58
CA GLY A 405 -19.17 -45.67 -17.28
C GLY A 405 -18.74 -44.27 -17.74
N ARG A 406 -19.50 -43.23 -17.39
CA ARG A 406 -19.26 -41.85 -17.85
C ARG A 406 -18.25 -41.12 -16.96
N LYS A 407 -17.52 -40.19 -17.56
CA LYS A 407 -16.74 -39.20 -16.82
C LYS A 407 -17.67 -38.20 -16.16
N GLU A 408 -17.56 -38.07 -14.85
CA GLU A 408 -18.27 -37.10 -14.01
C GLU A 408 -17.23 -36.36 -13.14
N TYR A 409 -17.66 -35.39 -12.32
CA TYR A 409 -16.74 -34.68 -11.44
C TYR A 409 -17.28 -34.52 -10.03
N GLU A 410 -16.40 -34.70 -9.05
CA GLU A 410 -16.66 -34.50 -7.63
C GLU A 410 -16.00 -33.21 -7.13
N VAL A 411 -16.56 -32.64 -6.08
CA VAL A 411 -16.09 -31.42 -5.41
C VAL A 411 -16.28 -31.61 -3.91
N GLY A 412 -15.19 -31.64 -3.15
CA GLY A 412 -15.24 -31.65 -1.69
C GLY A 412 -15.91 -30.38 -1.13
N ILE A 413 -16.53 -30.48 0.05
CA ILE A 413 -17.15 -29.34 0.74
C ILE A 413 -16.61 -29.26 2.17
N GLY A 414 -16.14 -28.09 2.57
CA GLY A 414 -15.56 -27.87 3.90
C GLY A 414 -14.87 -26.51 4.06
N SER A 415 -14.79 -26.05 5.30
CA SER A 415 -13.93 -24.93 5.71
C SER A 415 -12.45 -25.18 5.40
N SER A 416 -12.05 -26.44 5.28
CA SER A 416 -10.74 -26.91 4.83
C SER A 416 -10.38 -26.50 3.40
N TYR A 417 -11.36 -26.26 2.51
CA TYR A 417 -11.11 -25.68 1.18
C TYR A 417 -11.28 -24.15 1.18
N ALA A 418 -11.92 -23.57 2.19
CA ALA A 418 -12.04 -22.13 2.37
C ALA A 418 -10.72 -21.52 2.87
N ALA A 419 -10.08 -22.14 3.87
CA ALA A 419 -8.78 -21.72 4.41
C ALA A 419 -7.68 -21.49 3.36
N PRO A 420 -7.39 -22.41 2.42
CA PRO A 420 -6.36 -22.22 1.40
C PRO A 420 -6.64 -21.06 0.41
N ARG A 421 -7.91 -20.66 0.20
CA ARG A 421 -8.24 -19.46 -0.57
C ARG A 421 -7.79 -18.18 0.14
N VAL A 422 -8.01 -18.12 1.46
CA VAL A 422 -7.53 -17.01 2.30
C VAL A 422 -6.00 -17.02 2.38
N THR A 423 -5.36 -18.19 2.48
CA THR A 423 -3.89 -18.34 2.40
C THR A 423 -3.32 -17.78 1.10
N ARG A 424 -3.92 -18.13 -0.04
CA ARG A 424 -3.54 -17.61 -1.35
C ARG A 424 -3.69 -16.08 -1.44
N ALA A 425 -4.81 -15.55 -0.95
CA ALA A 425 -5.02 -14.10 -0.91
C ALA A 425 -3.99 -13.39 -0.02
N ALA A 426 -3.68 -13.92 1.17
CA ALA A 426 -2.67 -13.40 2.07
C ALA A 426 -1.27 -13.37 1.41
N ALA A 427 -0.90 -14.43 0.69
CA ALA A 427 0.38 -14.52 -0.02
C ALA A 427 0.51 -13.49 -1.15
N LEU A 428 -0.55 -13.27 -1.93
CA LEU A 428 -0.55 -12.27 -3.00
C LEU A 428 -0.58 -10.83 -2.48
N VAL A 429 -1.31 -10.56 -1.39
CA VAL A 429 -1.26 -9.27 -0.67
C VAL A 429 0.16 -9.01 -0.17
N TYR A 430 0.81 -10.02 0.41
CA TYR A 430 2.19 -9.90 0.89
C TYR A 430 3.22 -9.75 -0.25
N GLU A 431 3.05 -10.39 -1.42
CA GLU A 431 3.91 -10.12 -2.59
C GLU A 431 3.75 -8.67 -3.09
N LYS A 432 2.52 -8.12 -3.04
CA LYS A 432 2.26 -6.74 -3.50
C LYS A 432 2.83 -5.71 -2.52
N TYR A 433 2.73 -5.98 -1.23
CA TYR A 433 3.10 -5.11 -0.11
C TYR A 433 4.07 -5.81 0.87
N ASP A 434 5.24 -6.22 0.35
CA ASP A 434 6.33 -6.93 1.05
C ASP A 434 6.82 -6.33 2.39
N TRP A 435 6.54 -5.04 2.62
CA TRP A 435 6.84 -4.30 3.85
C TRP A 435 5.75 -4.41 4.93
N MET A 436 4.57 -4.97 4.64
CA MET A 436 3.50 -5.15 5.61
C MET A 436 3.84 -6.25 6.63
N THR A 437 3.44 -6.01 7.88
CA THR A 437 3.40 -7.05 8.93
C THR A 437 2.27 -8.05 8.71
N ALA A 438 2.33 -9.20 9.38
CA ALA A 438 1.26 -10.22 9.39
C ALA A 438 -0.10 -9.61 9.73
N ASP A 439 -0.16 -8.73 10.73
CA ASP A 439 -1.39 -8.05 11.14
C ASP A 439 -1.90 -7.06 10.08
N GLN A 440 -1.03 -6.40 9.32
CA GLN A 440 -1.44 -5.51 8.23
C GLN A 440 -1.97 -6.28 7.01
N VAL A 441 -1.45 -7.49 6.75
CA VAL A 441 -2.03 -8.42 5.77
C VAL A 441 -3.43 -8.86 6.24
N ARG A 442 -3.58 -9.24 7.52
CA ARG A 442 -4.87 -9.58 8.14
C ARG A 442 -5.88 -8.42 8.07
N GLN A 443 -5.49 -7.22 8.48
CA GLN A 443 -6.28 -5.98 8.37
C GLN A 443 -6.71 -5.71 6.93
N THR A 444 -5.81 -5.89 5.95
CA THR A 444 -6.11 -5.72 4.52
C THR A 444 -7.19 -6.70 4.04
N LEU A 445 -7.09 -7.99 4.41
CA LEU A 445 -8.11 -9.00 4.08
C LEU A 445 -9.45 -8.69 4.74
N PHE A 446 -9.46 -8.34 6.03
CA PHE A 446 -10.68 -8.13 6.82
C PHE A 446 -11.44 -6.84 6.43
N THR A 447 -10.75 -5.81 5.94
CA THR A 447 -11.37 -4.53 5.54
C THR A 447 -11.82 -4.45 4.08
N THR A 448 -11.57 -5.50 3.30
CA THR A 448 -11.84 -5.56 1.85
C THR A 448 -12.90 -6.59 1.45
N THR A 449 -13.63 -7.15 2.41
CA THR A 449 -14.65 -8.19 2.19
C THR A 449 -15.91 -7.71 1.44
N ASP A 450 -16.64 -8.68 0.88
CA ASP A 450 -18.03 -8.52 0.44
C ASP A 450 -19.02 -8.95 1.53
N GLU A 451 -20.27 -8.52 1.39
CA GLU A 451 -21.37 -8.92 2.25
C GLU A 451 -21.65 -10.43 2.20
N THR A 452 -22.35 -10.91 3.23
CA THR A 452 -22.76 -12.31 3.40
C THR A 452 -24.26 -12.41 3.65
N ASN A 453 -24.83 -13.60 3.39
CA ASN A 453 -26.28 -13.88 3.50
C ASN A 453 -27.18 -12.91 2.69
N VAL A 454 -26.70 -12.46 1.52
CA VAL A 454 -27.41 -11.48 0.69
C VAL A 454 -28.39 -12.19 -0.25
N THR A 455 -29.65 -11.76 -0.26
CA THR A 455 -30.72 -12.39 -1.06
C THR A 455 -31.23 -11.44 -2.15
N PHE A 456 -31.67 -11.98 -3.29
CA PHE A 456 -32.21 -11.28 -4.48
C PHE A 456 -31.26 -10.36 -5.27
N ARG A 457 -30.25 -9.74 -4.64
CA ARG A 457 -29.15 -9.04 -5.31
C ARG A 457 -27.82 -9.78 -5.13
N LYS A 458 -26.82 -9.47 -5.96
CA LYS A 458 -25.44 -9.88 -5.67
C LYS A 458 -24.94 -9.14 -4.42
N PRO A 459 -24.04 -9.73 -3.62
CA PRO A 459 -23.36 -9.03 -2.54
C PRO A 459 -22.61 -7.80 -3.07
N ASP A 460 -22.69 -6.72 -2.31
CA ASP A 460 -21.85 -5.53 -2.49
C ASP A 460 -20.68 -5.59 -1.49
N ARG A 461 -19.82 -4.57 -1.53
CA ARG A 461 -18.72 -4.43 -0.57
C ARG A 461 -19.26 -4.29 0.86
N ARG A 462 -18.72 -5.06 1.82
CA ARG A 462 -19.08 -4.90 3.23
C ARG A 462 -18.47 -3.62 3.79
N VAL A 463 -19.30 -2.80 4.43
CA VAL A 463 -18.89 -1.56 5.10
C VAL A 463 -19.51 -1.54 6.50
N SER A 464 -18.72 -1.94 7.51
CA SER A 464 -19.17 -2.06 8.91
C SER A 464 -17.99 -1.89 9.87
N SER A 465 -18.30 -1.45 11.10
CA SER A 465 -17.35 -1.27 12.20
C SER A 465 -17.09 -2.54 13.02
N SER A 466 -17.89 -3.60 12.84
CA SER A 466 -17.79 -4.85 13.58
C SER A 466 -17.79 -6.06 12.64
N PRO A 467 -17.26 -7.22 13.10
CA PRO A 467 -17.52 -8.48 12.43
C PRO A 467 -18.96 -8.93 12.69
N ASP A 468 -19.33 -10.06 12.08
CA ASP A 468 -20.59 -10.78 12.25
C ASP A 468 -20.33 -12.14 12.96
N SER A 469 -21.27 -12.61 13.78
CA SER A 469 -21.11 -13.83 14.59
C SER A 469 -21.27 -15.15 13.83
N GLU A 470 -21.80 -15.14 12.61
CA GLU A 470 -21.75 -16.27 11.68
C GLU A 470 -20.53 -16.17 10.76
N TYR A 471 -20.35 -15.02 10.10
CA TYR A 471 -19.46 -14.87 8.95
C TYR A 471 -18.10 -14.23 9.24
N GLY A 472 -17.89 -13.71 10.46
CA GLY A 472 -16.73 -12.90 10.81
C GLY A 472 -16.73 -11.57 10.05
N TRP A 473 -15.59 -11.17 9.51
CA TRP A 473 -15.46 -9.93 8.74
C TRP A 473 -16.13 -9.95 7.36
N GLY A 474 -16.77 -11.05 6.94
CA GLY A 474 -17.49 -11.18 5.66
C GLY A 474 -16.76 -12.04 4.64
N MET A 475 -17.21 -12.01 3.38
CA MET A 475 -16.68 -12.86 2.31
C MET A 475 -15.37 -12.31 1.74
N LEU A 476 -14.37 -13.18 1.59
CA LEU A 476 -13.08 -12.87 0.95
C LEU A 476 -13.26 -12.33 -0.47
N ASN A 477 -12.79 -11.09 -0.71
CA ASN A 477 -12.63 -10.54 -2.05
C ASN A 477 -11.14 -10.30 -2.35
N GLN A 478 -10.51 -11.27 -3.05
CA GLN A 478 -9.08 -11.21 -3.37
C GLN A 478 -8.74 -9.98 -4.23
N GLU A 479 -9.57 -9.62 -5.22
CA GLU A 479 -9.31 -8.48 -6.12
C GLU A 479 -9.28 -7.14 -5.36
N ARG A 480 -10.12 -6.99 -4.33
CA ARG A 480 -10.16 -5.79 -3.48
C ARG A 480 -9.01 -5.79 -2.46
N ALA A 481 -8.65 -6.93 -1.88
CA ALA A 481 -7.48 -7.03 -1.00
C ALA A 481 -6.17 -6.64 -1.72
N LEU A 482 -6.04 -6.99 -3.01
CA LEU A 482 -4.91 -6.60 -3.85
C LEU A 482 -4.89 -5.12 -4.26
N LYS A 483 -5.84 -4.30 -3.80
CA LYS A 483 -5.83 -2.83 -3.94
C LYS A 483 -5.41 -2.12 -2.65
N GLY A 484 -4.93 -2.88 -1.65
CA GLY A 484 -4.47 -2.39 -0.35
C GLY A 484 -5.58 -2.44 0.71
N PRO A 485 -5.37 -1.86 1.90
CA PRO A 485 -6.39 -1.79 2.94
C PRO A 485 -7.70 -1.20 2.41
N GLY A 486 -8.83 -1.72 2.87
CA GLY A 486 -10.14 -1.17 2.54
C GLY A 486 -10.62 -0.14 3.56
N ALA A 487 -10.13 -0.20 4.78
CA ALA A 487 -10.46 0.74 5.84
C ALA A 487 -9.31 0.89 6.84
N PHE A 488 -9.29 2.03 7.53
CA PHE A 488 -8.49 2.23 8.74
C PHE A 488 -9.44 2.23 9.94
N MET A 489 -9.38 1.18 10.75
CA MET A 489 -10.31 0.91 11.86
C MET A 489 -9.70 -0.14 12.80
N ASN A 490 -10.31 -0.36 13.96
CA ASN A 490 -9.94 -1.47 14.84
C ASN A 490 -10.58 -2.78 14.32
N VAL A 491 -9.78 -3.83 14.11
CA VAL A 491 -10.22 -5.18 13.71
C VAL A 491 -9.84 -6.26 14.73
N THR A 492 -9.81 -5.90 16.02
CA THR A 492 -9.51 -6.80 17.15
C THR A 492 -10.66 -6.80 18.17
N SER A 493 -10.74 -7.84 19.00
CA SER A 493 -11.72 -7.92 20.10
C SER A 493 -11.38 -7.03 21.31
N ASN A 494 -10.28 -6.26 21.23
CA ASN A 494 -9.91 -5.23 22.20
C ASN A 494 -10.39 -3.87 21.69
N SER A 495 -11.51 -3.37 22.21
CA SER A 495 -12.08 -2.07 21.80
C SER A 495 -11.16 -0.87 21.99
N SER A 496 -10.17 -0.96 22.89
CA SER A 496 -9.14 0.06 23.15
C SER A 496 -7.87 -0.09 22.30
N ALA A 497 -7.81 -1.03 21.35
CA ALA A 497 -6.70 -1.15 20.43
C ALA A 497 -6.58 0.06 19.48
N SER A 498 -5.37 0.34 19.01
CA SER A 498 -5.09 1.43 18.08
C SER A 498 -5.86 1.27 16.76
N LYS A 499 -6.32 2.40 16.21
CA LYS A 499 -6.95 2.51 14.89
C LYS A 499 -6.00 3.08 13.84
N ILE A 500 -4.71 3.16 14.16
CA ILE A 500 -3.67 3.73 13.28
C ILE A 500 -3.11 2.63 12.38
N PHE A 501 -3.16 2.85 11.07
CA PHE A 501 -2.44 2.04 10.09
C PHE A 501 -1.06 2.67 9.81
N SER A 502 0.01 2.10 10.38
CA SER A 502 1.37 2.61 10.20
C SER A 502 2.04 2.05 8.94
N ALA A 503 1.95 2.80 7.84
CA ALA A 503 2.55 2.46 6.55
C ALA A 503 4.06 2.80 6.52
N ASN A 504 4.90 1.87 6.96
CA ASN A 504 6.36 2.03 7.04
C ASN A 504 7.09 1.52 5.78
N LEU A 505 7.20 2.39 4.77
CA LEU A 505 7.79 2.04 3.48
C LEU A 505 9.31 2.28 3.48
N PRO A 506 10.15 1.26 3.17
CA PRO A 506 11.61 1.44 3.04
C PRO A 506 12.03 2.47 1.99
N ALA A 507 13.27 2.95 2.09
CA ALA A 507 13.84 3.87 1.11
C ALA A 507 13.79 3.28 -0.32
N GLY A 508 13.31 4.07 -1.28
CA GLY A 508 13.14 3.63 -2.68
C GLY A 508 11.92 2.73 -2.93
N LYS A 509 11.19 2.27 -1.91
CA LYS A 509 9.93 1.54 -2.09
C LYS A 509 8.79 2.52 -2.44
N THR A 510 8.05 2.19 -3.49
CA THR A 510 6.75 2.82 -3.80
C THR A 510 5.63 1.80 -3.56
N SER A 511 4.44 2.26 -3.14
CA SER A 511 3.24 1.42 -3.07
C SER A 511 1.97 2.25 -3.33
N TYR A 512 0.93 1.58 -3.81
CA TYR A 512 -0.36 2.17 -4.20
C TYR A 512 -1.49 1.54 -3.39
N PHE A 513 -2.33 2.37 -2.78
CA PHE A 513 -3.62 1.95 -2.23
C PHE A 513 -4.72 2.47 -3.16
N ASP A 514 -5.19 1.57 -4.02
CA ASP A 514 -6.15 1.78 -5.11
C ASP A 514 -7.62 1.58 -4.68
N ASN A 515 -7.86 1.30 -3.39
CA ASN A 515 -9.19 1.25 -2.78
C ASN A 515 -9.69 2.63 -2.33
N ASP A 516 -11.01 2.79 -2.30
CA ASP A 516 -11.68 3.87 -1.57
C ASP A 516 -11.66 3.54 -0.07
N ILE A 517 -10.73 4.12 0.69
CA ILE A 517 -10.50 3.74 2.09
C ILE A 517 -11.49 4.44 3.02
N PHE A 518 -12.26 3.65 3.80
CA PHE A 518 -13.20 4.15 4.82
C PHE A 518 -12.67 3.96 6.26
N GLY A 519 -13.48 4.27 7.27
CA GLY A 519 -13.23 3.95 8.67
C GLY A 519 -13.03 5.17 9.58
N ASP A 520 -12.98 4.91 10.88
CA ASP A 520 -12.80 5.94 11.92
C ASP A 520 -11.37 6.03 12.47
N GLY A 521 -10.45 5.28 11.86
CA GLY A 521 -9.02 5.28 12.14
C GLY A 521 -8.21 6.25 11.29
N SER A 522 -6.89 6.18 11.47
CA SER A 522 -5.92 7.15 10.96
C SER A 522 -4.84 6.46 10.13
N LEU A 523 -4.23 7.19 9.19
CA LEU A 523 -3.04 6.77 8.47
C LEU A 523 -1.79 7.38 9.10
N GLU A 524 -0.75 6.58 9.35
CA GLU A 524 0.58 7.09 9.67
C GLU A 524 1.56 6.67 8.60
N LYS A 525 2.12 7.63 7.85
CA LYS A 525 3.13 7.38 6.83
C LYS A 525 4.53 7.48 7.45
N LEU A 526 5.16 6.32 7.60
CA LEU A 526 6.52 6.12 8.13
C LEU A 526 7.49 5.70 7.00
N GLY A 527 8.78 5.70 7.32
CA GLY A 527 9.84 5.27 6.41
C GLY A 527 10.08 6.22 5.22
N LEU A 528 11.19 6.05 4.51
CA LEU A 528 11.63 6.98 3.45
C LEU A 528 10.98 6.73 2.08
N GLY A 529 10.16 5.69 1.92
CA GLY A 529 9.44 5.39 0.68
C GLY A 529 8.24 6.28 0.39
N THR A 530 7.55 6.00 -0.73
CA THR A 530 6.42 6.78 -1.26
C THR A 530 5.13 5.96 -1.26
N LEU A 531 4.10 6.45 -0.57
CA LEU A 531 2.75 5.88 -0.60
C LEU A 531 1.83 6.74 -1.46
N HIS A 532 1.16 6.15 -2.43
CA HIS A 532 0.10 6.78 -3.22
C HIS A 532 -1.27 6.36 -2.69
N LEU A 533 -2.13 7.34 -2.39
CA LEU A 533 -3.56 7.12 -2.17
C LEU A 533 -4.32 7.56 -3.44
N THR A 534 -4.92 6.59 -4.12
CA THR A 534 -5.46 6.75 -5.48
C THR A 534 -6.97 6.57 -5.58
N GLY A 535 -7.61 5.93 -4.60
CA GLY A 535 -9.07 5.97 -4.41
C GLY A 535 -9.59 7.27 -3.78
N ASN A 536 -10.91 7.35 -3.60
CA ASN A 536 -11.60 8.43 -2.88
C ASN A 536 -11.76 8.06 -1.39
N ASN A 537 -10.89 8.60 -0.55
CA ASN A 537 -10.72 8.17 0.83
C ASN A 537 -11.63 8.97 1.77
N SER A 538 -12.54 8.27 2.46
CA SER A 538 -13.55 8.83 3.36
C SER A 538 -13.18 8.74 4.84
N PHE A 539 -12.10 8.03 5.19
CA PHE A 539 -11.72 7.79 6.59
C PHE A 539 -11.51 9.08 7.38
N THR A 540 -11.98 9.10 8.63
CA THR A 540 -12.15 10.35 9.39
C THR A 540 -11.03 10.69 10.35
N GLY A 541 -10.20 9.71 10.76
CA GLY A 541 -9.16 9.89 11.78
C GLY A 541 -7.91 10.65 11.35
N GLY A 542 -7.83 11.12 10.10
CA GLY A 542 -6.72 11.94 9.59
C GLY A 542 -5.46 11.17 9.22
N SER A 543 -4.49 11.89 8.66
CA SER A 543 -3.19 11.33 8.25
C SER A 543 -2.02 12.09 8.87
N THR A 544 -1.00 11.36 9.34
CA THR A 544 0.28 11.92 9.78
C THR A 544 1.38 11.44 8.85
N VAL A 545 2.14 12.36 8.24
CA VAL A 545 3.31 12.07 7.39
C VAL A 545 4.57 12.36 8.17
N THR A 546 5.08 11.35 8.88
CA THR A 546 6.27 11.48 9.74
C THR A 546 7.56 11.44 8.92
N ALA A 547 7.59 10.62 7.86
CA ALA A 547 8.76 10.46 7.00
C ALA A 547 8.39 10.06 5.55
N GLY A 548 9.27 10.40 4.61
CA GLY A 548 9.11 10.06 3.19
C GLY A 548 7.91 10.77 2.55
N THR A 549 7.32 10.17 1.52
CA THR A 549 6.29 10.84 0.70
C THR A 549 4.89 10.20 0.85
N LEU A 550 3.87 11.03 1.05
CA LEU A 550 2.46 10.68 0.83
C LEU A 550 1.95 11.45 -0.39
N GLU A 551 1.50 10.75 -1.43
CA GLU A 551 0.85 11.35 -2.60
C GLU A 551 -0.67 11.16 -2.55
N ILE A 552 -1.42 12.26 -2.55
CA ILE A 552 -2.87 12.25 -2.72
C ILE A 552 -3.20 12.47 -4.20
N HIS A 553 -4.02 11.59 -4.78
CA HIS A 553 -4.45 11.67 -6.19
C HIS A 553 -5.93 12.00 -6.38
N GLN A 554 -6.81 11.68 -5.43
CA GLN A 554 -8.24 12.04 -5.44
C GLN A 554 -8.70 12.58 -4.08
N VAL A 555 -9.89 12.19 -3.60
CA VAL A 555 -10.43 12.69 -2.32
C VAL A 555 -9.68 12.13 -1.11
N HIS A 556 -9.49 13.00 -0.12
CA HIS A 556 -9.00 12.71 1.22
C HIS A 556 -9.81 13.53 2.22
N SER A 557 -10.82 12.92 2.86
CA SER A 557 -11.81 13.67 3.63
C SER A 557 -11.28 14.36 4.90
N SER A 558 -10.33 13.73 5.59
CA SER A 558 -9.83 14.14 6.90
C SER A 558 -8.56 15.02 6.85
N PRO A 559 -8.15 15.66 7.97
CA PRO A 559 -6.97 16.52 8.00
C PRO A 559 -5.65 15.75 7.85
N ILE A 560 -4.64 16.41 7.26
CA ILE A 560 -3.28 15.90 7.12
C ILE A 560 -2.31 16.74 7.96
N THR A 561 -1.45 16.08 8.73
CA THR A 561 -0.29 16.68 9.40
C THR A 561 1.00 16.17 8.77
N VAL A 562 1.85 17.07 8.30
CA VAL A 562 3.17 16.75 7.71
C VAL A 562 4.23 17.12 8.74
N GLY A 563 4.94 16.13 9.28
CA GLY A 563 6.08 16.35 10.16
C GLY A 563 7.33 16.80 9.40
N ALA A 564 8.37 17.26 10.10
CA ALA A 564 9.56 17.88 9.51
C ALA A 564 10.24 17.03 8.41
N ASN A 565 10.31 15.71 8.59
CA ASN A 565 10.92 14.77 7.61
C ASN A 565 9.91 14.21 6.59
N GLY A 566 8.66 14.69 6.63
CA GLY A 566 7.57 14.25 5.76
C GLY A 566 7.39 15.15 4.53
N THR A 567 6.93 14.55 3.44
CA THR A 567 6.50 15.26 2.23
C THR A 567 5.07 14.86 1.86
N LEU A 568 4.16 15.83 1.76
CA LEU A 568 2.84 15.66 1.17
C LEU A 568 2.85 16.19 -0.26
N VAL A 569 2.38 15.37 -1.20
CA VAL A 569 2.19 15.76 -2.60
C VAL A 569 0.70 15.78 -2.92
N LEU A 570 0.20 16.94 -3.36
CA LEU A 570 -1.16 17.10 -3.85
C LEU A 570 -1.12 17.18 -5.39
N ASN A 571 -1.68 16.15 -6.03
CA ASN A 571 -1.77 16.06 -7.49
C ASN A 571 -2.98 16.87 -8.02
N PRO A 572 -3.09 17.12 -9.35
CA PRO A 572 -4.16 17.95 -9.90
C PRO A 572 -5.59 17.53 -9.53
N LYS A 573 -5.82 16.25 -9.23
CA LYS A 573 -7.11 15.69 -8.81
C LYS A 573 -7.31 15.55 -7.30
N ALA A 574 -6.36 16.03 -6.49
CA ALA A 574 -6.46 15.96 -5.03
C ALA A 574 -7.54 16.91 -4.47
N ILE A 575 -8.34 16.41 -3.53
CA ILE A 575 -9.22 17.20 -2.66
C ILE A 575 -8.91 16.82 -1.22
N VAL A 576 -8.40 17.75 -0.41
CA VAL A 576 -8.17 17.53 1.04
C VAL A 576 -9.23 18.28 1.83
N GLY A 577 -10.07 17.59 2.58
CA GLY A 577 -11.23 18.16 3.29
C GLY A 577 -12.54 17.96 2.53
N TYR A 578 -13.28 16.90 2.89
CA TYR A 578 -14.54 16.52 2.27
C TYR A 578 -15.48 15.91 3.32
N ASP A 579 -16.78 16.22 3.21
CA ASP A 579 -17.83 15.78 4.12
C ASP A 579 -18.25 14.34 3.81
N SER A 580 -17.66 13.39 4.53
CA SER A 580 -18.04 11.98 4.53
C SER A 580 -18.07 11.41 5.94
N TRP A 581 -18.95 10.44 6.17
CA TRP A 581 -19.03 9.67 7.40
C TRP A 581 -18.12 8.44 7.33
N ALA A 582 -17.64 7.96 8.48
CA ALA A 582 -16.63 6.91 8.57
C ALA A 582 -17.02 5.59 7.89
N TRP A 583 -18.29 5.18 7.95
CA TRP A 583 -18.76 3.88 7.44
C TRP A 583 -19.46 4.03 6.08
N GLY A 584 -18.79 4.71 5.13
CA GLY A 584 -19.33 4.94 3.79
C GLY A 584 -18.24 5.29 2.78
N THR A 585 -18.34 4.76 1.56
CA THR A 585 -17.38 4.99 0.46
C THR A 585 -17.81 6.15 -0.43
N ILE A 586 -16.86 6.90 -0.99
CA ILE A 586 -17.15 8.02 -1.89
C ILE A 586 -17.11 7.54 -3.35
N GLY A 587 -18.29 7.26 -3.90
CA GLY A 587 -18.47 7.03 -5.33
C GLY A 587 -18.39 8.33 -6.13
N THR A 588 -19.51 8.80 -6.68
CA THR A 588 -19.57 10.09 -7.37
C THR A 588 -19.30 11.25 -6.40
N ILE A 589 -18.29 12.07 -6.71
CA ILE A 589 -17.94 13.26 -5.92
C ILE A 589 -19.02 14.33 -6.11
N ASN A 590 -19.62 14.79 -5.01
CA ASN A 590 -20.49 15.97 -4.99
C ASN A 590 -19.65 17.20 -4.59
N PRO A 591 -19.47 18.21 -5.46
CA PRO A 591 -18.67 19.39 -5.14
C PRO A 591 -19.09 20.09 -3.85
N GLN A 592 -20.38 20.05 -3.49
CA GLN A 592 -20.90 20.73 -2.30
C GLN A 592 -20.38 20.15 -0.99
N LYS A 593 -20.03 18.86 -0.99
CA LYS A 593 -19.40 18.18 0.15
C LYS A 593 -17.92 18.51 0.32
N ILE A 594 -17.26 19.17 -0.63
CA ILE A 594 -15.93 19.77 -0.36
C ILE A 594 -16.11 20.77 0.80
N THR A 595 -15.36 20.61 1.89
CA THR A 595 -15.47 21.51 3.05
C THR A 595 -14.86 22.87 2.71
N HIS A 596 -15.01 23.88 3.58
CA HIS A 596 -14.39 25.20 3.35
C HIS A 596 -13.88 25.87 4.64
N GLU A 597 -13.91 25.14 5.76
CA GLU A 597 -13.58 25.63 7.10
C GLU A 597 -12.91 24.52 7.93
N GLY A 598 -12.22 24.94 8.98
CA GLY A 598 -11.41 24.08 9.84
C GLY A 598 -10.07 23.71 9.21
N LEU A 599 -9.10 23.38 10.06
CA LEU A 599 -7.73 23.08 9.66
C LEU A 599 -7.64 21.75 8.91
N LYS A 600 -7.17 21.77 7.65
CA LYS A 600 -7.05 20.59 6.77
C LYS A 600 -5.63 20.17 6.49
N VAL A 601 -4.67 21.10 6.49
CA VAL A 601 -3.25 20.79 6.31
C VAL A 601 -2.41 21.56 7.32
N LYS A 602 -1.69 20.83 8.18
CA LYS A 602 -0.60 21.32 9.02
C LYS A 602 0.73 20.95 8.37
N ASN A 603 1.56 21.91 8.02
CA ASN A 603 2.86 21.67 7.37
C ASN A 603 4.02 22.10 8.27
N TYR A 604 4.73 21.12 8.83
CA TYR A 604 6.04 21.31 9.49
C TYR A 604 7.20 20.80 8.62
N GLY A 605 6.92 20.11 7.51
CA GLY A 605 7.89 19.54 6.58
C GLY A 605 7.75 20.17 5.19
N THR A 606 7.51 19.35 4.16
CA THR A 606 7.25 19.84 2.79
C THR A 606 5.84 19.52 2.32
N VAL A 607 5.11 20.53 1.82
CA VAL A 607 3.90 20.32 1.00
C VAL A 607 4.18 20.77 -0.43
N LYS A 608 3.86 19.92 -1.41
CA LYS A 608 4.14 20.13 -2.82
C LYS A 608 2.88 20.02 -3.68
N PHE A 609 2.64 21.04 -4.49
CA PHE A 609 1.50 21.07 -5.42
C PHE A 609 1.95 20.76 -6.85
N LYS A 610 1.41 19.68 -7.44
CA LYS A 610 1.58 19.35 -8.86
C LYS A 610 0.38 19.87 -9.65
N GLY A 611 0.63 20.68 -10.68
CA GLY A 611 -0.42 21.32 -11.48
C GLY A 611 -1.24 22.34 -10.69
N THR A 612 -2.42 22.69 -11.22
CA THR A 612 -3.13 23.94 -10.87
C THR A 612 -4.51 23.74 -10.23
N THR A 613 -4.99 22.49 -10.11
CA THR A 613 -6.39 22.18 -9.76
C THR A 613 -6.58 21.37 -8.47
N ALA A 614 -5.53 21.25 -7.64
CA ALA A 614 -5.65 20.68 -6.30
C ALA A 614 -6.45 21.62 -5.38
N ILE A 615 -7.32 21.06 -4.53
CA ILE A 615 -8.23 21.81 -3.66
C ILE A 615 -7.96 21.47 -2.19
N ILE A 616 -7.80 22.50 -1.35
CA ILE A 616 -7.83 22.36 0.12
C ILE A 616 -9.15 22.96 0.64
N GLY A 617 -10.02 22.09 1.13
CA GLY A 617 -11.37 22.40 1.63
C GLY A 617 -11.41 22.98 3.03
N GLY A 618 -10.55 23.96 3.34
CA GLY A 618 -10.43 24.57 4.66
C GLY A 618 -9.07 25.25 4.80
N ASP A 619 -8.53 25.33 6.01
CA ASP A 619 -7.32 26.10 6.27
C ASP A 619 -6.04 25.30 5.97
N TYR A 620 -5.05 26.01 5.41
CA TYR A 620 -3.67 25.57 5.22
C TYR A 620 -2.76 26.38 6.15
N VAL A 621 -1.95 25.69 6.98
CA VAL A 621 -0.98 26.33 7.88
C VAL A 621 0.41 25.77 7.62
N ALA A 622 1.32 26.63 7.17
CA ALA A 622 2.77 26.37 7.16
C ALA A 622 3.41 26.94 8.43
N TYR A 623 4.16 26.09 9.14
CA TYR A 623 4.86 26.43 10.38
C TYR A 623 6.33 26.78 10.11
N ASP A 624 7.04 27.22 11.15
CA ASP A 624 8.45 27.58 11.08
C ASP A 624 9.31 26.43 10.54
N GLY A 625 10.32 26.76 9.74
CA GLY A 625 11.20 25.79 9.06
C GLY A 625 10.55 24.97 7.92
N SER A 626 9.21 24.94 7.79
CA SER A 626 8.53 24.19 6.72
C SER A 626 8.73 24.78 5.32
N ASN A 627 8.39 24.03 4.27
CA ASN A 627 8.44 24.48 2.88
C ASN A 627 7.10 24.23 2.15
N THR A 628 6.61 25.26 1.45
CA THR A 628 5.48 25.22 0.52
C THR A 628 5.99 25.27 -0.92
N GLN A 629 6.04 24.13 -1.62
CA GLN A 629 6.50 24.05 -3.01
C GLN A 629 5.34 24.22 -4.00
N VAL A 630 5.36 25.31 -4.77
CA VAL A 630 4.33 25.67 -5.76
C VAL A 630 4.97 25.94 -7.12
N GLY A 631 4.25 25.60 -8.18
CA GLY A 631 4.65 25.99 -9.54
C GLY A 631 4.32 27.46 -9.78
N PHE A 632 5.20 28.20 -10.46
CA PHE A 632 5.05 29.64 -10.69
C PHE A 632 3.73 30.00 -11.38
N LYS A 633 3.32 29.22 -12.40
CA LYS A 633 2.03 29.39 -13.11
C LYS A 633 0.91 28.50 -12.52
N ASN A 634 1.12 27.93 -11.33
CA ASN A 634 0.16 27.05 -10.65
C ASN A 634 -0.55 27.77 -9.51
N SER A 635 -1.79 28.21 -9.75
CA SER A 635 -2.61 28.88 -8.72
C SER A 635 -3.34 27.88 -7.83
N VAL A 636 -2.77 27.57 -6.67
CA VAL A 636 -3.34 26.66 -5.66
C VAL A 636 -4.60 27.26 -5.02
N LYS A 637 -5.63 26.45 -4.81
CA LYS A 637 -6.92 26.90 -4.26
C LYS A 637 -7.18 26.36 -2.86
N VAL A 638 -7.17 27.27 -1.89
CA VAL A 638 -7.49 27.03 -0.48
C VAL A 638 -8.83 27.71 -0.20
N LEU A 639 -9.84 26.95 0.23
CA LEU A 639 -11.19 27.51 0.45
C LEU A 639 -11.28 28.28 1.77
N GLY A 640 -10.56 27.82 2.79
CA GLY A 640 -10.33 28.51 4.06
C GLY A 640 -9.09 29.41 4.02
N LYS A 641 -8.46 29.66 5.18
CA LYS A 641 -7.32 30.56 5.35
C LYS A 641 -6.01 29.96 4.81
N ILE A 642 -5.13 30.83 4.31
CA ILE A 642 -3.69 30.52 4.16
C ILE A 642 -2.96 31.21 5.32
N ARG A 643 -2.26 30.44 6.14
CA ARG A 643 -1.40 30.98 7.20
C ARG A 643 0.03 30.50 7.05
N ILE A 644 1.00 31.41 7.15
CA ILE A 644 2.42 31.10 7.10
C ILE A 644 3.09 31.70 8.34
N GLN A 645 3.60 30.86 9.22
CA GLN A 645 4.25 31.25 10.47
C GLN A 645 5.77 31.06 10.32
N ASN A 646 6.41 31.93 9.54
CA ASN A 646 7.82 31.81 9.17
C ASN A 646 8.15 30.54 8.34
N GLY A 647 7.16 29.97 7.66
CA GLY A 647 7.38 28.95 6.64
C GLY A 647 8.05 29.52 5.38
N ASN A 648 8.73 28.66 4.64
CA ASN A 648 9.39 28.98 3.37
C ASN A 648 8.46 28.68 2.18
N ILE A 649 8.71 29.34 1.04
CA ILE A 649 8.03 29.03 -0.24
C ILE A 649 9.08 28.83 -1.34
N SER A 650 9.15 27.63 -1.93
CA SER A 650 9.87 27.44 -3.20
C SER A 650 8.92 27.63 -4.39
N VAL A 651 9.16 28.68 -5.18
CA VAL A 651 8.42 29.01 -6.40
C VAL A 651 9.14 28.41 -7.60
N LEU A 652 8.62 27.31 -8.14
CA LEU A 652 9.31 26.50 -9.14
C LEU A 652 8.76 26.73 -10.56
N SER A 653 9.64 26.84 -11.56
CA SER A 653 9.23 26.90 -12.97
C SER A 653 10.04 25.92 -13.82
N ASN A 654 9.36 25.25 -14.76
CA ASN A 654 10.00 24.51 -15.84
C ASN A 654 10.04 25.33 -17.15
N ASP A 655 9.26 26.41 -17.25
CA ASP A 655 9.15 27.26 -18.44
C ASP A 655 10.35 28.19 -18.59
N TYR A 656 10.51 28.78 -19.78
CA TYR A 656 11.29 30.01 -19.92
C TYR A 656 10.57 31.13 -19.16
N ILE A 657 11.34 31.91 -18.41
CA ILE A 657 10.88 33.09 -17.68
C ILE A 657 11.66 34.30 -18.21
N THR A 658 10.95 35.38 -18.53
CA THR A 658 11.55 36.64 -18.98
C THR A 658 12.11 37.46 -17.82
N GLN A 659 12.55 38.70 -18.05
CA GLN A 659 13.16 39.54 -17.02
C GLN A 659 12.27 39.79 -15.78
N ASN A 660 10.94 39.80 -15.92
CA ASN A 660 10.02 40.02 -14.80
C ASN A 660 8.60 39.51 -15.14
N GLU A 661 8.20 38.37 -14.57
CA GLU A 661 6.84 37.84 -14.65
C GLU A 661 6.17 37.84 -13.26
N LYS A 662 4.86 38.12 -13.21
CA LYS A 662 4.04 37.98 -11.99
C LYS A 662 2.94 36.94 -12.17
N SER A 663 2.65 36.19 -11.10
CA SER A 663 1.64 35.13 -11.10
C SER A 663 1.03 34.91 -9.71
N THR A 664 -0.27 34.62 -9.64
CA THR A 664 -0.94 34.23 -8.38
C THR A 664 -0.71 32.74 -8.11
N ILE A 665 0.19 32.42 -7.17
CA ILE A 665 0.56 31.04 -6.82
C ILE A 665 -0.37 30.40 -5.78
N MET A 666 -1.03 31.18 -4.92
CA MET A 666 -2.04 30.65 -3.99
C MET A 666 -3.19 31.64 -3.74
N GLU A 667 -4.41 31.13 -3.62
CA GLU A 667 -5.62 31.89 -3.26
C GLU A 667 -6.31 31.28 -2.04
N GLY A 668 -6.77 32.12 -1.11
CA GLY A 668 -7.36 31.75 0.18
C GLY A 668 -8.62 32.56 0.52
N LYS A 669 -9.26 32.30 1.66
CA LYS A 669 -10.27 33.18 2.30
C LYS A 669 -9.62 34.46 2.83
N SER A 670 -8.41 34.32 3.39
CA SER A 670 -7.52 35.39 3.81
C SER A 670 -6.09 34.87 3.81
N PHE A 671 -5.13 35.79 3.86
CA PHE A 671 -3.74 35.48 4.21
C PHE A 671 -3.43 35.98 5.62
N GLU A 672 -2.65 35.21 6.37
CA GLU A 672 -2.19 35.54 7.73
C GLU A 672 -0.71 35.15 7.94
N GLY A 673 0.09 36.05 8.52
CA GLY A 673 1.47 35.76 8.94
C GLY A 673 2.57 36.27 8.01
N ASN A 674 3.75 35.64 8.10
CA ASN A 674 5.00 36.07 7.47
C ASN A 674 5.68 34.88 6.75
N ILE A 675 6.25 35.14 5.59
CA ILE A 675 7.12 34.19 4.85
C ILE A 675 8.56 34.41 5.32
N ALA A 676 9.30 33.35 5.64
CA ALA A 676 10.69 33.47 6.08
C ALA A 676 11.66 33.62 4.90
N ASN A 677 11.65 32.66 3.98
CA ASN A 677 12.47 32.68 2.77
C ASN A 677 11.65 32.33 1.53
N VAL A 678 12.07 32.88 0.39
CA VAL A 678 11.55 32.54 -0.94
C VAL A 678 12.69 31.92 -1.75
N GLU A 679 12.44 30.75 -2.32
CA GLU A 679 13.40 30.01 -3.16
C GLU A 679 12.86 29.84 -4.59
N THR A 680 13.76 29.54 -5.53
CA THR A 680 13.38 29.08 -6.87
C THR A 680 14.45 28.17 -7.46
N ASN A 681 14.18 27.57 -8.63
CA ASN A 681 15.12 26.71 -9.34
C ASN A 681 15.81 27.44 -10.50
N GLY A 682 17.11 27.21 -10.63
CA GLY A 682 17.89 27.62 -11.80
C GLY A 682 18.34 29.08 -11.81
N MET A 683 18.59 29.64 -13.00
CA MET A 683 18.99 31.04 -13.25
C MET A 683 17.83 32.02 -13.06
N ARG A 684 17.28 32.08 -11.84
CA ARG A 684 16.11 32.89 -11.51
C ARG A 684 16.20 33.46 -10.10
N THR A 685 15.65 34.66 -9.91
CA THR A 685 15.35 35.24 -8.60
C THR A 685 13.84 35.27 -8.39
N ALA A 686 13.39 35.04 -7.16
CA ALA A 686 11.98 34.99 -6.82
C ALA A 686 11.67 35.88 -5.61
N ASN A 687 10.55 36.60 -5.68
CA ASN A 687 9.95 37.31 -4.56
C ASN A 687 8.49 36.86 -4.40
N VAL A 688 7.97 36.87 -3.18
CA VAL A 688 6.54 36.61 -2.92
C VAL A 688 5.98 37.73 -2.07
N GLU A 689 4.86 38.28 -2.52
CA GLU A 689 4.12 39.36 -1.89
C GLU A 689 2.66 38.99 -1.69
N VAL A 690 1.99 39.65 -0.74
CA VAL A 690 0.58 39.43 -0.44
C VAL A 690 -0.22 40.60 -0.99
N GLN A 691 -0.91 40.38 -2.11
CA GLN A 691 -1.74 41.39 -2.78
C GLN A 691 -3.19 40.91 -2.80
N ASP A 692 -4.12 41.75 -2.35
CA ASP A 692 -5.55 41.40 -2.19
C ASP A 692 -5.74 40.04 -1.48
N GLY A 693 -4.99 39.78 -0.40
CA GLY A 693 -5.02 38.51 0.33
C GLY A 693 -4.65 37.26 -0.48
N LYS A 694 -4.13 37.41 -1.70
CA LYS A 694 -3.55 36.35 -2.54
C LYS A 694 -2.04 36.28 -2.32
N VAL A 695 -1.47 35.11 -2.52
CA VAL A 695 -0.01 34.93 -2.58
C VAL A 695 0.41 35.12 -4.04
N VAL A 696 1.08 36.24 -4.33
CA VAL A 696 1.56 36.60 -5.66
C VAL A 696 3.07 36.43 -5.69
N ALA A 697 3.56 35.60 -6.61
CA ALA A 697 4.98 35.48 -6.90
C ALA A 697 5.37 36.45 -8.01
N THR A 698 6.51 37.09 -7.84
CA THR A 698 7.30 37.69 -8.93
C THR A 698 8.48 36.77 -9.19
N LEU A 699 8.69 36.36 -10.44
CA LEU A 699 9.81 35.51 -10.86
C LEU A 699 10.55 36.19 -12.01
N SER A 700 11.85 36.39 -11.82
CA SER A 700 12.73 37.11 -12.73
C SER A 700 13.86 36.21 -13.20
N ARG A 701 14.19 36.27 -14.49
CA ARG A 701 15.43 35.70 -15.03
C ARG A 701 16.64 36.37 -14.37
N GLN A 702 17.61 35.58 -13.90
CA GLN A 702 18.90 36.09 -13.45
C GLN A 702 19.88 36.18 -14.62
N ASN A 703 20.85 37.08 -14.54
CA ASN A 703 21.96 37.15 -15.50
C ASN A 703 22.89 35.91 -15.31
N PRO A 704 23.20 35.14 -16.37
CA PRO A 704 24.11 34.00 -16.31
C PRO A 704 25.50 34.30 -15.73
N VAL A 705 26.04 35.51 -15.96
CA VAL A 705 27.36 35.95 -15.49
C VAL A 705 27.35 36.17 -13.97
N GLU A 706 26.27 36.72 -13.44
CA GLU A 706 26.04 36.80 -11.99
C GLU A 706 25.82 35.40 -11.40
N TYR A 707 25.10 34.52 -12.11
CA TYR A 707 24.72 33.21 -11.61
C TYR A 707 25.90 32.24 -11.40
N ILE A 708 26.92 32.28 -12.28
CA ILE A 708 28.16 31.51 -12.08
C ILE A 708 29.03 32.06 -10.93
N GLY A 709 28.76 33.29 -10.49
CA GLY A 709 29.42 33.96 -9.39
C GLY A 709 30.76 34.60 -9.73
N GLU A 710 31.20 35.52 -8.86
CA GLU A 710 32.45 36.29 -9.03
C GLU A 710 33.68 35.39 -9.17
N ASN A 711 33.68 34.22 -8.51
CA ASN A 711 34.75 33.22 -8.53
C ASN A 711 34.72 32.27 -9.75
N ALA A 712 34.02 32.61 -10.83
CA ALA A 712 34.12 31.93 -12.11
C ALA A 712 35.25 32.50 -12.99
N GLU A 713 35.89 31.63 -13.78
CA GLU A 713 37.00 31.99 -14.66
C GLU A 713 36.54 32.89 -15.83
N ALA A 714 37.45 33.71 -16.35
CA ALA A 714 37.12 34.77 -17.31
C ALA A 714 36.49 34.22 -18.60
N SER A 715 36.96 33.07 -19.10
CA SER A 715 36.38 32.45 -20.29
C SER A 715 34.96 31.91 -20.02
N SER A 716 34.69 31.37 -18.83
CA SER A 716 33.36 30.94 -18.40
C SER A 716 32.40 32.11 -18.30
N LYS A 717 32.89 33.29 -17.87
CA LYS A 717 32.16 34.55 -17.95
C LYS A 717 31.87 34.95 -19.39
N ASN A 718 32.84 34.90 -20.31
CA ASN A 718 32.60 35.15 -21.74
C ASN A 718 31.53 34.21 -22.35
N VAL A 719 31.52 32.93 -21.95
CA VAL A 719 30.48 31.98 -22.39
C VAL A 719 29.11 32.34 -21.76
N ALA A 720 29.08 32.75 -20.50
CA ALA A 720 27.85 33.21 -19.84
C ALA A 720 27.32 34.54 -20.42
N GLU A 721 28.19 35.45 -20.85
CA GLU A 721 27.82 36.68 -21.60
C GLU A 721 27.14 36.34 -22.93
N ASN A 722 27.63 35.33 -23.65
CA ASN A 722 26.96 34.85 -24.86
C ASN A 722 25.58 34.23 -24.57
N VAL A 723 25.41 33.54 -23.43
CA VAL A 723 24.09 33.04 -22.99
C VAL A 723 23.16 34.20 -22.58
N GLU A 724 23.67 35.26 -21.94
CA GLU A 724 22.91 36.47 -21.64
C GLU A 724 22.42 37.16 -22.92
N ASN A 725 23.29 37.32 -23.92
CA ASN A 725 22.93 37.92 -25.22
C ASN A 725 21.77 37.17 -25.90
N VAL A 726 21.78 35.82 -25.85
CA VAL A 726 20.68 35.01 -26.40
C VAL A 726 19.43 35.04 -25.53
N PHE A 727 19.56 35.11 -24.20
CA PHE A 727 18.41 35.38 -23.33
C PHE A 727 17.78 36.76 -23.62
N GLN A 728 18.56 37.80 -23.91
CA GLN A 728 18.02 39.11 -24.30
C GLN A 728 17.33 39.10 -25.68
N ASP A 729 17.78 38.27 -26.61
CA ASP A 729 17.09 38.03 -27.89
C ASP A 729 15.76 37.28 -27.66
N LEU A 730 15.77 36.23 -26.84
CA LEU A 730 14.56 35.50 -26.43
C LEU A 730 13.56 36.41 -25.71
N ASP A 731 14.02 37.27 -24.79
CA ASP A 731 13.17 38.23 -24.07
C ASP A 731 12.47 39.20 -25.06
N LYS A 732 13.18 39.68 -26.10
CA LYS A 732 12.60 40.50 -27.20
C LYS A 732 11.64 39.71 -28.07
N LYS A 733 11.94 38.45 -28.39
CA LYS A 733 11.08 37.56 -29.19
C LYS A 733 9.79 37.19 -28.45
N VAL A 734 9.84 37.03 -27.13
CA VAL A 734 8.62 36.86 -26.30
C VAL A 734 7.78 38.14 -26.34
N LEU A 735 8.39 39.31 -26.11
CA LEU A 735 7.69 40.59 -26.10
C LEU A 735 7.02 40.92 -27.45
N SER A 736 7.63 40.54 -28.57
CA SER A 736 7.08 40.71 -29.92
C SER A 736 6.16 39.57 -30.38
N GLY A 737 5.97 38.51 -29.57
CA GLY A 737 5.17 37.34 -29.93
C GLY A 737 5.76 36.47 -31.05
N THR A 738 7.06 36.58 -31.31
CA THR A 738 7.78 35.89 -32.41
C THR A 738 8.59 34.67 -31.96
N ALA A 739 8.74 34.43 -30.65
CA ALA A 739 9.48 33.29 -30.12
C ALA A 739 8.83 31.93 -30.47
N THR A 740 9.63 31.00 -31.00
CA THR A 740 9.19 29.63 -31.26
C THR A 740 9.13 28.78 -29.97
N LYS A 741 8.40 27.66 -30.00
CA LYS A 741 8.30 26.75 -28.85
C LYS A 741 9.64 26.08 -28.56
N GLU A 742 10.41 25.83 -29.61
CA GLU A 742 11.70 25.18 -29.63
C GLU A 742 12.77 26.09 -28.99
N GLU A 743 12.79 27.38 -29.37
CA GLU A 743 13.60 28.42 -28.72
C GLU A 743 13.29 28.53 -27.23
N LEU A 744 12.01 28.63 -26.86
CA LEU A 744 11.59 28.73 -25.46
C LEU A 744 11.94 27.45 -24.66
N ALA A 745 11.81 26.27 -25.26
CA ALA A 745 12.21 25.02 -24.63
C ALA A 745 13.74 24.94 -24.42
N MET A 746 14.55 25.39 -25.37
CA MET A 746 16.01 25.45 -25.21
C MET A 746 16.41 26.47 -24.14
N GLY A 747 15.86 27.68 -24.19
CA GLY A 747 16.08 28.71 -23.17
C GLY A 747 15.69 28.22 -21.76
N ALA A 748 14.55 27.53 -21.65
CA ALA A 748 14.09 26.91 -20.40
C ALA A 748 15.05 25.82 -19.90
N ILE A 749 15.56 24.95 -20.79
CA ILE A 749 16.55 23.92 -20.42
C ILE A 749 17.81 24.55 -19.83
N VAL A 750 18.28 25.67 -20.41
CA VAL A 750 19.44 26.41 -19.89
C VAL A 750 19.09 27.08 -18.56
N GLN A 751 17.97 27.81 -18.47
CA GLN A 751 17.51 28.43 -17.21
C GLN A 751 17.36 27.41 -16.07
N ASN A 752 16.94 26.18 -16.35
CA ASN A 752 16.73 25.13 -15.35
C ASN A 752 18.01 24.44 -14.87
N MET A 753 19.20 24.81 -15.38
CA MET A 753 20.47 24.32 -14.86
C MET A 753 20.75 24.92 -13.47
N SER A 754 21.24 24.11 -12.53
CA SER A 754 21.77 24.60 -11.26
C SER A 754 23.12 25.30 -11.45
N THR A 755 23.54 26.17 -10.53
CA THR A 755 24.80 26.92 -10.59
C THR A 755 26.00 26.03 -10.93
N MET A 756 26.17 24.89 -10.24
CA MET A 756 27.23 23.93 -10.54
C MET A 756 27.08 23.30 -11.94
N GLY A 757 25.86 22.96 -12.35
CA GLY A 757 25.61 22.35 -13.65
C GLY A 757 25.84 23.31 -14.83
N PHE A 758 25.51 24.59 -14.64
CA PHE A 758 25.76 25.64 -15.63
C PHE A 758 27.25 26.01 -15.68
N ARG A 759 27.92 26.16 -14.52
CA ARG A 759 29.36 26.39 -14.44
C ARG A 759 30.17 25.28 -15.12
N SER A 760 29.88 24.00 -14.85
CA SER A 760 30.54 22.90 -15.56
C SER A 760 30.22 22.87 -17.06
N ALA A 761 29.11 23.47 -17.51
CA ALA A 761 28.82 23.64 -18.93
C ALA A 761 29.65 24.76 -19.55
N THR A 762 29.81 25.91 -18.88
CA THR A 762 30.67 27.01 -19.38
C THR A 762 32.14 26.58 -19.44
N GLU A 763 32.64 25.87 -18.44
CA GLU A 763 34.01 25.29 -18.39
C GLU A 763 34.25 24.24 -19.50
N MET A 764 33.22 23.50 -19.92
CA MET A 764 33.31 22.59 -21.08
C MET A 764 33.33 23.34 -22.42
N MET A 765 32.67 24.50 -22.52
CA MET A 765 32.49 25.24 -23.78
C MET A 765 33.55 26.33 -23.99
N SER A 766 34.20 26.82 -22.94
CA SER A 766 35.34 27.76 -23.04
C SER A 766 36.55 27.17 -23.78
N GLY A 767 36.59 25.84 -23.92
CA GLY A 767 37.74 25.10 -24.42
C GLY A 767 38.79 24.77 -23.36
N GLU A 768 38.64 25.28 -22.13
CA GLU A 768 39.64 25.07 -21.06
C GLU A 768 39.83 23.62 -20.67
N ILE A 769 38.80 22.76 -20.72
CA ILE A 769 38.99 21.33 -20.46
C ILE A 769 39.90 20.68 -21.53
N TYR A 770 39.91 21.19 -22.77
CA TYR A 770 40.87 20.74 -23.80
C TYR A 770 42.25 21.38 -23.61
N ALA A 771 42.31 22.69 -23.34
CA ALA A 771 43.56 23.40 -23.13
C ALA A 771 44.31 22.92 -21.86
N SER A 772 43.59 22.65 -20.76
CA SER A 772 44.14 22.12 -19.51
C SER A 772 44.51 20.64 -19.62
N ALA A 773 43.78 19.81 -20.36
CA ALA A 773 44.20 18.44 -20.66
C ALA A 773 45.46 18.40 -21.53
N GLN A 774 45.59 19.32 -22.50
CA GLN A 774 46.82 19.52 -23.26
C GLN A 774 47.95 20.05 -22.37
N ALA A 775 47.69 21.01 -21.49
CA ALA A 775 48.70 21.51 -20.54
C ALA A 775 49.14 20.45 -19.51
N LEU A 776 48.24 19.55 -19.08
CA LEU A 776 48.56 18.42 -18.20
C LEU A 776 49.42 17.38 -18.91
N THR A 777 49.13 17.06 -20.18
CA THR A 777 50.01 16.20 -20.98
C THR A 777 51.36 16.88 -21.27
N PHE A 778 51.38 18.19 -21.51
CA PHE A 778 52.63 18.96 -21.68
C PHE A 778 53.47 18.99 -20.39
N SER A 779 52.83 19.18 -19.24
CA SER A 779 53.45 19.15 -17.90
C SER A 779 54.00 17.76 -17.54
N GLN A 780 53.29 16.69 -17.93
CA GLN A 780 53.79 15.32 -17.79
C GLN A 780 54.96 15.02 -18.74
N VAL A 781 54.95 15.55 -19.97
CA VAL A 781 56.05 15.43 -20.93
C VAL A 781 57.27 16.29 -20.54
N GLN A 782 57.10 17.35 -19.75
CA GLN A 782 58.20 18.13 -19.15
C GLN A 782 58.81 17.51 -17.89
N ASN A 783 58.32 16.34 -17.43
CA ASN A 783 58.85 15.59 -16.28
C ASN A 783 59.34 14.18 -16.69
N ILE A 784 59.91 14.06 -17.89
CA ILE A 784 60.55 12.85 -18.45
C ILE A 784 61.97 13.20 -18.89
#